data_AF-A0A8J4C4X1-F1
#
_entry.id   AF-A0A8J4C4X1-F1
#
_cell.length_a   1.000
_cell.length_b   1.000
_cell.length_c   1.000
_cell.angle_alpha   90.00
_cell.angle_beta   90.00
_cell.angle_gamma   90.00
#
_symmetry.space_group_name_H-M   'P 1'
#
loop_
_entity.id
_entity.type
_entity.pdbx_description
1 polymer ?
#
loop_
_entity_poly.entity_id
_entity_poly.type
_entity_poly.pdbx_seq_one_letter_code
_entity_poly.pdbx_strand_id
1 'polypeptide(L)'
;MVGLARMRTAARRMSGVSELFDKPLASVPRRVIGTLSSWSQSRVLPSGAQYISSTSQQRSKSAMPTSARMRIAARFMSGQGDLLDKPIDSPVPLLGKPTTLGTNAGVSNILPAPRLRWKSSAASNPNFVYQELLEMSKAQVPWRKLTGDYVSTREVAGKEVLEVSSEALTLLSDTAMRDIAHLLRPGHLQQLANILKDPEASPNDRFVALELLKNANVAAGFVLPGCQDTGTATVIGKRGQYVWTDGRDEEAISRGVFRAYTATNLRYSQVAPLDMFTEKNTGTNLPAQIDLFAAPGNTYDFLFIAKGGGSANKTSLYQQTKALLNEAALKSFLLDKIKSLGTAACPPYHLAIVIGGLSAELNLKIVKLASTRYLDNLPTSGNVYGRAFRDLEWEEKVLAMTRELGIGAQFGGKYFCHDVRVIRLPRHGASCPVGVGVSCSADRQALGKITSEGVFLEQLETNPGQYLPDVTEDSLSADVVKVDLNRPMNAILEQLSSCPVRTRLSLTGTLVVARDIAHAKLQERLAAGQGLPQYVKDHIIYYAGPAKTPYGYASGSFGPTTAGRMDSYVDAFMAAGGSLVTLAKGNRSKVVTDACKKHGGFYLGSIGGPAAILAQNCIKKVEVLEYPELGMEAIWKIDVVDFPAFVVVDNKGNDFFKAWQA
;
A
#
# COMPACT_ATOMS: atom_id res chain seq x y z
N MET A 1 -47.49 11.30 44.58
CA MET A 1 -48.47 12.18 43.90
C MET A 1 -47.70 13.23 43.12
N VAL A 2 -48.23 13.72 41.98
CA VAL A 2 -47.68 14.79 41.13
C VAL A 2 -46.25 14.54 40.57
N GLY A 3 -46.00 14.55 39.26
CA GLY A 3 -46.92 14.69 38.13
C GLY A 3 -46.42 13.95 36.89
N LEU A 4 -47.09 12.86 36.52
CA LEU A 4 -46.76 12.01 35.38
C LEU A 4 -47.45 12.50 34.09
N ALA A 5 -47.27 13.77 33.72
CA ALA A 5 -48.19 14.46 32.81
C ALA A 5 -47.55 15.47 31.82
N ARG A 6 -46.42 15.14 31.17
CA ARG A 6 -45.92 15.95 30.01
C ARG A 6 -45.00 15.24 29.01
N MET A 7 -45.31 13.98 28.64
CA MET A 7 -44.61 13.29 27.52
C MET A 7 -45.53 12.36 26.70
N ARG A 8 -46.74 12.83 26.35
CA ARG A 8 -47.70 12.11 25.48
C ARG A 8 -48.09 12.93 24.24
N THR A 9 -47.11 13.54 23.57
CA THR A 9 -47.35 14.41 22.39
C THR A 9 -46.33 14.25 21.26
N ALA A 10 -45.65 13.09 21.17
CA ALA A 10 -44.70 12.79 20.09
C ALA A 10 -44.89 11.39 19.45
N ALA A 11 -45.89 10.61 19.89
CA ALA A 11 -46.10 9.20 19.50
C ALA A 11 -47.45 8.98 18.78
N ARG A 12 -47.80 9.85 17.82
CA ARG A 12 -49.05 9.73 17.04
C ARG A 12 -48.95 10.29 15.61
N ARG A 13 -47.87 9.94 14.90
CA ARG A 13 -47.67 10.28 13.48
C ARG A 13 -46.78 9.28 12.71
N MET A 14 -46.95 7.97 12.94
CA MET A 14 -46.38 6.91 12.08
C MET A 14 -47.13 5.58 12.30
N SER A 15 -48.34 5.49 11.73
CA SER A 15 -49.18 4.28 11.74
C SER A 15 -50.23 4.42 10.63
N GLY A 16 -49.93 3.94 9.42
CA GLY A 16 -50.79 4.19 8.26
C GLY A 16 -50.19 3.96 6.86
N VAL A 17 -49.23 3.06 6.69
CA VAL A 17 -48.84 2.51 5.37
C VAL A 17 -48.49 1.03 5.55
N SER A 18 -49.48 0.15 5.47
CA SER A 18 -49.29 -1.31 5.59
C SER A 18 -50.35 -2.11 4.84
N GLU A 19 -50.77 -1.60 3.67
CA GLU A 19 -51.72 -2.25 2.75
C GLU A 19 -51.54 -1.61 1.36
N LEU A 20 -50.83 -2.29 0.43
CA LEU A 20 -50.84 -2.06 -1.04
C LEU A 20 -49.81 -2.95 -1.78
N PHE A 21 -49.99 -4.27 -1.77
CA PHE A 21 -49.35 -5.17 -2.74
C PHE A 21 -50.16 -6.46 -2.93
N ASP A 22 -51.26 -6.38 -3.69
CA ASP A 22 -51.87 -7.57 -4.29
C ASP A 22 -52.71 -7.23 -5.55
N LYS A 23 -52.59 -8.08 -6.58
CA LYS A 23 -53.39 -8.11 -7.84
C LYS A 23 -53.22 -6.88 -8.79
N PRO A 24 -53.68 -6.96 -10.06
CA PRO A 24 -52.96 -7.72 -11.08
C PRO A 24 -52.68 -6.93 -12.38
N LEU A 25 -51.71 -7.40 -13.17
CA LEU A 25 -51.38 -6.81 -14.49
C LEU A 25 -52.51 -7.02 -15.52
N ALA A 26 -52.92 -5.95 -16.20
CA ALA A 26 -53.95 -5.99 -17.23
C ALA A 26 -53.55 -5.25 -18.53
N SER A 27 -53.66 -5.96 -19.65
CA SER A 27 -53.86 -5.47 -21.04
C SER A 27 -53.11 -4.22 -21.55
N VAL A 28 -52.14 -4.46 -22.44
CA VAL A 28 -51.75 -3.54 -23.53
C VAL A 28 -52.20 -4.18 -24.86
N PRO A 29 -52.82 -3.43 -25.81
CA PRO A 29 -53.54 -4.03 -26.94
C PRO A 29 -52.64 -4.58 -28.06
N ARG A 30 -53.11 -5.64 -28.75
CA ARG A 30 -52.52 -6.21 -29.97
C ARG A 30 -53.33 -5.84 -31.22
N ARG A 31 -52.66 -5.35 -32.29
CA ARG A 31 -52.96 -5.58 -33.73
C ARG A 31 -51.75 -5.07 -34.57
N VAL A 32 -51.31 -5.70 -35.67
CA VAL A 32 -51.62 -7.04 -36.22
C VAL A 32 -50.54 -7.48 -37.25
N ILE A 33 -50.20 -8.80 -37.28
CA ILE A 33 -49.59 -9.62 -38.36
C ILE A 33 -48.21 -9.23 -38.97
N GLY A 34 -47.33 -10.24 -39.11
CA GLY A 34 -45.99 -10.13 -39.75
C GLY A 34 -45.21 -11.46 -39.89
N THR A 35 -45.94 -12.57 -40.04
CA THR A 35 -45.56 -13.95 -40.44
C THR A 35 -44.10 -14.38 -40.72
N LEU A 36 -43.72 -15.54 -40.12
CA LEU A 36 -42.82 -16.61 -40.65
C LEU A 36 -41.31 -16.27 -40.79
N SER A 37 -40.36 -17.21 -40.63
CA SER A 37 -40.39 -18.61 -40.13
C SER A 37 -39.03 -19.01 -39.53
N SER A 38 -38.94 -20.20 -38.93
CA SER A 38 -37.68 -20.86 -38.55
C SER A 38 -36.79 -21.20 -39.77
N TRP A 39 -35.51 -21.55 -39.53
CA TRP A 39 -34.82 -22.75 -40.06
C TRP A 39 -33.47 -22.91 -39.32
N SER A 40 -32.76 -24.04 -39.51
CA SER A 40 -31.58 -24.42 -38.71
C SER A 40 -30.46 -25.09 -39.54
N GLN A 41 -29.31 -25.32 -38.89
CA GLN A 41 -28.15 -26.14 -39.29
C GLN A 41 -27.12 -25.60 -40.33
N SER A 42 -25.90 -25.41 -39.82
CA SER A 42 -24.56 -25.75 -40.37
C SER A 42 -24.34 -26.05 -41.87
N ARG A 43 -23.31 -25.40 -42.44
CA ARG A 43 -22.13 -26.00 -43.15
C ARG A 43 -21.06 -24.91 -43.41
N VAL A 44 -19.80 -25.12 -42.99
CA VAL A 44 -18.61 -25.58 -43.79
C VAL A 44 -17.93 -24.48 -44.63
N LEU A 45 -16.61 -24.33 -44.45
CA LEU A 45 -15.68 -23.44 -45.18
C LEU A 45 -15.35 -24.00 -46.59
N PRO A 46 -14.79 -23.20 -47.53
CA PRO A 46 -13.31 -23.17 -47.63
C PRO A 46 -12.63 -21.89 -48.18
N SER A 47 -11.39 -21.68 -47.71
CA SER A 47 -10.19 -21.21 -48.44
C SER A 47 -10.13 -19.90 -49.28
N GLY A 48 -9.15 -19.06 -48.94
CA GLY A 48 -8.24 -18.37 -49.89
C GLY A 48 -8.47 -16.87 -50.15
N ALA A 49 -7.47 -16.08 -50.55
CA ALA A 49 -6.01 -16.20 -50.46
C ALA A 49 -5.32 -14.87 -50.89
N GLN A 50 -4.05 -14.69 -50.48
CA GLN A 50 -3.02 -13.81 -51.06
C GLN A 50 -3.10 -12.26 -50.99
N TYR A 51 -1.98 -11.71 -50.51
CA TYR A 51 -1.48 -10.35 -50.78
C TYR A 51 -1.22 -10.12 -52.28
N ILE A 52 -1.36 -8.87 -52.74
CA ILE A 52 -0.58 -8.32 -53.86
C ILE A 52 -0.01 -6.96 -53.45
N SER A 53 1.22 -6.68 -53.87
CA SER A 53 1.93 -5.40 -53.69
C SER A 53 2.09 -4.67 -55.02
N SER A 54 2.19 -3.34 -54.99
CA SER A 54 2.70 -2.53 -56.12
C SER A 54 3.25 -1.18 -55.63
N THR A 55 4.17 -0.57 -56.40
CA THR A 55 5.03 0.53 -55.94
C THR A 55 5.33 1.56 -57.02
N SER A 56 5.23 2.85 -56.66
CA SER A 56 5.85 4.01 -57.35
C SER A 56 5.94 5.16 -56.33
N GLN A 57 7.08 5.78 -56.00
CA GLN A 57 8.01 6.58 -56.84
C GLN A 57 7.32 7.79 -57.51
N GLN A 58 7.87 9.02 -57.59
CA GLN A 58 9.09 9.70 -57.09
C GLN A 58 8.69 11.21 -56.93
N ARG A 59 9.39 12.18 -56.30
CA ARG A 59 10.80 12.46 -55.91
C ARG A 59 10.75 13.35 -54.62
N SER A 60 11.71 14.16 -54.12
CA SER A 60 13.10 14.58 -54.43
C SER A 60 13.73 15.15 -53.12
N LYS A 61 14.90 14.67 -52.68
CA LYS A 61 16.25 15.30 -52.84
C LYS A 61 16.49 16.69 -52.18
N SER A 62 17.23 16.67 -51.06
CA SER A 62 18.41 17.52 -50.79
C SER A 62 19.45 16.66 -50.02
N ALA A 63 20.72 17.09 -49.88
CA ALA A 63 21.81 16.17 -49.49
C ALA A 63 22.87 16.74 -48.53
N MET A 64 23.35 15.85 -47.64
CA MET A 64 24.71 15.59 -47.10
C MET A 64 25.84 16.63 -47.30
N PRO A 65 26.75 16.79 -46.31
CA PRO A 65 27.86 15.83 -46.14
C PRO A 65 28.16 15.25 -44.73
N THR A 66 28.69 14.03 -44.76
CA THR A 66 29.79 13.38 -44.00
C THR A 66 30.66 14.21 -43.02
N SER A 67 31.37 13.62 -42.03
CA SER A 67 31.60 12.19 -41.66
C SER A 67 32.32 12.01 -40.31
N ALA A 68 32.10 10.86 -39.64
CA ALA A 68 33.13 10.17 -38.85
C ALA A 68 32.92 8.64 -38.93
N ARG A 69 34.00 7.85 -38.82
CA ARG A 69 33.97 6.37 -38.80
C ARG A 69 34.82 5.82 -37.65
N MET A 70 34.32 4.84 -36.93
CA MET A 70 35.15 3.76 -36.35
C MET A 70 34.40 2.41 -36.44
N ARG A 71 35.10 1.31 -36.17
CA ARG A 71 34.75 -0.02 -36.72
C ARG A 71 35.31 -1.13 -35.82
N ILE A 72 34.72 -2.35 -35.90
CA ILE A 72 35.28 -3.65 -35.44
C ILE A 72 35.28 -3.79 -33.89
N ALA A 73 34.93 -4.92 -33.25
CA ALA A 73 34.44 -6.23 -33.72
C ALA A 73 33.37 -6.81 -32.78
N ALA A 74 32.56 -7.73 -33.32
CA ALA A 74 31.95 -8.83 -32.56
C ALA A 74 32.42 -10.16 -33.19
N ARG A 75 32.60 -11.22 -32.39
CA ARG A 75 33.02 -12.53 -32.90
C ARG A 75 32.25 -13.66 -32.21
N PHE A 76 31.59 -14.49 -33.03
CA PHE A 76 30.92 -15.71 -32.59
C PHE A 76 31.94 -16.76 -32.12
N MET A 77 31.52 -17.64 -31.21
CA MET A 77 31.65 -19.09 -31.41
C MET A 77 30.42 -19.82 -30.87
N SER A 78 29.99 -20.84 -31.60
CA SER A 78 28.91 -21.76 -31.26
C SER A 78 29.34 -23.18 -31.62
N GLY A 79 29.05 -24.17 -30.78
CA GLY A 79 29.38 -25.56 -31.06
C GLY A 79 28.62 -26.53 -30.17
N GLN A 80 27.83 -27.40 -30.79
CA GLN A 80 27.31 -28.64 -30.19
C GLN A 80 28.19 -29.81 -30.67
N GLY A 81 28.16 -30.92 -29.94
CA GLY A 81 28.80 -32.18 -30.36
C GLY A 81 28.90 -33.18 -29.22
N ASP A 82 28.04 -34.20 -29.24
CA ASP A 82 28.05 -35.31 -28.28
C ASP A 82 29.21 -36.29 -28.56
N LEU A 83 29.61 -37.08 -27.55
CA LEU A 83 29.96 -38.50 -27.71
C LEU A 83 30.10 -39.25 -26.36
N LEU A 84 30.14 -40.59 -26.42
CA LEU A 84 29.76 -41.53 -25.36
C LEU A 84 30.93 -42.16 -24.59
N ASP A 85 30.59 -42.67 -23.39
CA ASP A 85 31.19 -43.73 -22.57
C ASP A 85 32.48 -44.46 -23.02
N LYS A 86 33.50 -44.50 -22.14
CA LYS A 86 33.83 -45.69 -21.30
C LYS A 86 35.09 -45.49 -20.40
N PRO A 87 35.28 -46.29 -19.34
CA PRO A 87 36.36 -46.12 -18.35
C PRO A 87 37.66 -46.88 -18.69
N ILE A 88 38.76 -46.55 -18.00
CA ILE A 88 40.05 -47.26 -18.04
C ILE A 88 40.61 -47.41 -16.62
N ASP A 89 41.06 -48.62 -16.28
CA ASP A 89 41.73 -48.98 -15.02
C ASP A 89 43.27 -48.98 -15.15
N SER A 90 43.97 -48.44 -14.15
CA SER A 90 45.29 -48.90 -13.64
C SER A 90 46.53 -48.94 -14.59
N PRO A 91 47.76 -49.21 -14.08
CA PRO A 91 48.36 -48.91 -12.77
C PRO A 91 49.67 -48.07 -12.88
N VAL A 92 50.33 -47.83 -11.74
CA VAL A 92 51.65 -47.15 -11.62
C VAL A 92 52.82 -48.10 -11.95
N PRO A 93 54.02 -47.59 -12.30
CA PRO A 93 55.12 -47.69 -11.33
C PRO A 93 56.08 -46.47 -11.24
N LEU A 94 56.92 -46.46 -10.20
CA LEU A 94 57.91 -45.42 -9.85
C LEU A 94 59.28 -45.65 -10.52
N LEU A 95 60.09 -44.58 -10.68
CA LEU A 95 61.53 -44.51 -10.32
C LEU A 95 62.16 -43.14 -10.65
N GLY A 96 63.28 -42.77 -9.97
CA GLY A 96 64.17 -41.69 -10.42
C GLY A 96 64.44 -40.52 -9.46
N LYS A 97 65.55 -40.61 -8.69
CA LYS A 97 66.37 -39.46 -8.22
C LYS A 97 67.74 -39.61 -8.93
N PRO A 98 68.47 -38.53 -9.32
CA PRO A 98 69.25 -37.69 -8.38
C PRO A 98 69.21 -36.18 -8.81
N THR A 99 70.05 -35.22 -8.39
CA THR A 99 71.30 -35.18 -7.59
C THR A 99 71.41 -33.86 -6.81
N THR A 100 72.38 -33.73 -5.90
CA THR A 100 72.68 -32.53 -5.09
C THR A 100 73.66 -31.55 -5.74
N LEU A 101 73.48 -30.26 -5.46
CA LEU A 101 74.51 -29.21 -5.39
C LEU A 101 74.06 -28.16 -4.35
N GLY A 102 74.98 -27.41 -3.74
CA GLY A 102 74.65 -26.41 -2.70
C GLY A 102 75.81 -25.49 -2.34
N THR A 103 75.59 -24.57 -1.40
CA THR A 103 76.62 -23.68 -0.80
C THR A 103 76.15 -23.11 0.54
N ASN A 104 77.08 -22.61 1.36
CA ASN A 104 76.83 -22.12 2.72
C ASN A 104 76.47 -20.63 2.80
N ALA A 105 75.53 -20.28 3.70
CA ALA A 105 75.55 -19.04 4.47
C ALA A 105 74.72 -19.25 5.76
N GLY A 106 75.26 -18.89 6.93
CA GLY A 106 74.61 -19.14 8.23
C GLY A 106 73.87 -17.92 8.79
N VAL A 107 72.67 -18.13 9.33
CA VAL A 107 71.93 -17.17 10.17
C VAL A 107 71.37 -17.91 11.39
N SER A 108 71.20 -17.20 12.50
CA SER A 108 70.94 -17.66 13.87
C SER A 108 69.86 -18.75 14.07
N ASN A 109 70.09 -19.58 15.10
CA ASN A 109 69.07 -20.43 15.71
C ASN A 109 67.92 -19.58 16.29
N ILE A 110 66.85 -19.39 15.51
CA ILE A 110 65.54 -18.98 16.03
C ILE A 110 64.68 -20.25 16.09
N LEU A 111 64.40 -20.72 17.31
CA LEU A 111 63.46 -21.82 17.51
C LEU A 111 62.08 -21.39 16.94
N PRO A 112 61.49 -22.16 16.00
CA PRO A 112 60.19 -21.81 15.48
C PRO A 112 59.17 -21.92 16.61
N ALA A 113 58.52 -20.79 16.94
CA ALA A 113 57.45 -20.75 17.93
C ALA A 113 56.42 -21.88 17.63
N PRO A 114 55.92 -22.59 18.66
CA PRO A 114 55.12 -23.78 18.45
C PRO A 114 53.90 -23.43 17.61
N ARG A 115 53.86 -23.94 16.37
CA ARG A 115 52.71 -23.75 15.49
C ARG A 115 51.49 -24.30 16.23
N LEU A 116 50.55 -23.43 16.61
CA LEU A 116 49.23 -23.86 17.05
C LEU A 116 48.55 -24.54 15.86
N ARG A 117 48.80 -25.85 15.72
CA ARG A 117 47.87 -26.72 15.01
C ARG A 117 46.53 -26.49 15.69
N TRP A 118 45.56 -26.01 14.92
CA TRP A 118 44.16 -26.15 15.31
C TRP A 118 43.94 -27.62 15.63
N LYS A 119 43.84 -27.95 16.92
CA LYS A 119 43.25 -29.22 17.33
C LYS A 119 41.80 -29.12 16.86
N SER A 120 41.48 -29.79 15.77
CA SER A 120 40.09 -30.07 15.41
C SER A 120 39.53 -30.88 16.56
N SER A 121 38.83 -30.22 17.49
CA SER A 121 37.88 -30.90 18.36
C SER A 121 36.97 -31.67 17.43
N ALA A 122 36.96 -33.00 17.55
CA ALA A 122 36.10 -33.84 16.75
C ALA A 122 34.67 -33.37 17.00
N ALA A 123 34.08 -32.69 16.01
CA ALA A 123 32.74 -32.14 16.17
C ALA A 123 31.81 -33.33 16.35
N SER A 124 31.19 -33.45 17.53
CA SER A 124 30.19 -34.48 17.79
C SER A 124 29.10 -34.32 16.74
N ASN A 125 28.87 -35.36 15.93
CA ASN A 125 27.84 -35.34 14.88
C ASN A 125 26.53 -34.79 15.48
N PRO A 126 26.03 -33.65 14.99
CA PRO A 126 24.87 -33.01 15.60
C PRO A 126 23.62 -33.85 15.36
N ASN A 127 22.86 -34.10 16.42
CA ASN A 127 21.55 -34.73 16.28
C ASN A 127 20.63 -33.84 15.43
N PHE A 128 19.87 -34.47 14.52
CA PHE A 128 18.89 -33.75 13.72
C PHE A 128 17.75 -33.22 14.61
N VAL A 129 17.45 -31.93 14.49
CA VAL A 129 16.31 -31.26 15.12
C VAL A 129 15.63 -30.40 14.08
N TYR A 130 14.35 -30.70 13.79
CA TYR A 130 13.50 -29.80 13.02
C TYR A 130 12.84 -28.79 13.96
N GLN A 131 12.76 -27.53 13.53
CA GLN A 131 11.99 -26.48 14.19
C GLN A 131 11.34 -25.58 13.13
N GLU A 132 10.09 -25.19 13.36
CA GLU A 132 9.43 -24.20 12.49
C GLU A 132 10.01 -22.80 12.71
N LEU A 133 10.26 -22.07 11.63
CA LEU A 133 10.84 -20.72 11.69
C LEU A 133 9.96 -19.74 12.50
N LEU A 134 8.64 -19.90 12.44
CA LEU A 134 7.65 -18.99 13.04
C LEU A 134 6.79 -19.75 14.06
N GLU A 135 7.33 -20.00 15.26
CA GLU A 135 6.65 -20.72 16.35
C GLU A 135 5.47 -19.92 16.96
N MET A 136 4.42 -19.70 16.17
CA MET A 136 3.26 -18.87 16.53
C MET A 136 2.38 -19.52 17.59
N SER A 137 2.22 -18.86 18.73
CA SER A 137 1.20 -19.23 19.73
C SER A 137 -0.21 -18.80 19.28
N LYS A 138 -1.26 -19.56 19.67
CA LYS A 138 -2.65 -19.27 19.25
C LYS A 138 -3.09 -17.86 19.68
N ALA A 139 -3.54 -17.05 18.72
CA ALA A 139 -4.07 -15.72 18.98
C ALA A 139 -5.49 -15.77 19.55
N GLN A 140 -5.78 -14.90 20.52
CA GLN A 140 -7.17 -14.58 20.89
C GLN A 140 -7.72 -13.61 19.85
N VAL A 141 -8.72 -14.05 19.09
CA VAL A 141 -9.34 -13.31 17.99
C VAL A 141 -10.86 -13.39 18.19
N PRO A 142 -11.59 -12.26 18.22
CA PRO A 142 -13.05 -12.29 18.22
C PRO A 142 -13.53 -12.72 16.83
N TRP A 143 -14.28 -13.81 16.76
CA TRP A 143 -14.72 -14.41 15.50
C TRP A 143 -16.20 -14.16 15.23
N ARG A 144 -16.50 -13.42 14.15
CA ARG A 144 -17.84 -13.30 13.58
C ARG A 144 -18.07 -14.46 12.62
N LYS A 145 -19.00 -15.37 12.95
CA LYS A 145 -19.45 -16.40 12.02
C LYS A 145 -20.23 -15.74 10.88
N LEU A 146 -19.89 -16.08 9.63
CA LEU A 146 -20.57 -15.57 8.42
C LEU A 146 -21.72 -16.49 8.01
N THR A 147 -21.47 -17.81 8.00
CA THR A 147 -22.50 -18.85 7.84
C THR A 147 -21.99 -20.21 8.35
N GLY A 148 -22.89 -21.17 8.53
CA GLY A 148 -22.59 -22.60 8.63
C GLY A 148 -22.66 -23.36 7.29
N ASP A 149 -23.12 -22.71 6.22
CA ASP A 149 -23.21 -23.30 4.87
C ASP A 149 -21.83 -23.47 4.22
N TYR A 150 -21.83 -24.03 3.00
CA TYR A 150 -20.68 -24.13 2.08
C TYR A 150 -19.52 -25.04 2.53
N VAL A 151 -19.66 -25.67 3.71
CA VAL A 151 -18.74 -26.67 4.26
C VAL A 151 -19.44 -27.99 4.53
N SER A 152 -18.69 -29.10 4.48
CA SER A 152 -19.13 -30.41 4.97
C SER A 152 -17.93 -31.23 5.42
N THR A 153 -18.14 -32.26 6.25
CA THR A 153 -17.07 -33.21 6.62
C THR A 153 -17.37 -34.62 6.13
N ARG A 154 -16.30 -35.33 5.78
CA ARG A 154 -16.31 -36.73 5.34
C ARG A 154 -15.10 -37.46 5.90
N GLU A 155 -15.22 -38.77 6.13
CA GLU A 155 -14.05 -39.58 6.45
C GLU A 155 -13.37 -40.09 5.17
N VAL A 156 -12.06 -39.98 5.10
CA VAL A 156 -11.22 -40.57 4.05
C VAL A 156 -10.01 -41.23 4.72
N ALA A 157 -9.88 -42.56 4.60
CA ALA A 157 -8.77 -43.35 5.14
C ALA A 157 -8.45 -43.06 6.63
N GLY A 158 -9.46 -42.99 7.50
CA GLY A 158 -9.27 -42.71 8.93
C GLY A 158 -8.85 -41.27 9.22
N LYS A 159 -9.24 -40.31 8.37
CA LYS A 159 -9.04 -38.86 8.55
C LYS A 159 -10.34 -38.12 8.23
N GLU A 160 -10.73 -37.20 9.10
CA GLU A 160 -11.78 -36.23 8.79
C GLU A 160 -11.22 -35.22 7.78
N VAL A 161 -11.88 -35.13 6.63
CA VAL A 161 -11.64 -34.15 5.58
C VAL A 161 -12.76 -33.12 5.63
N LEU A 162 -12.38 -31.84 5.63
CA LEU A 162 -13.27 -30.70 5.44
C LEU A 162 -13.37 -30.40 3.95
N GLU A 163 -14.55 -30.58 3.37
CA GLU A 163 -14.87 -30.10 2.02
C GLU A 163 -15.36 -28.65 2.09
N VAL A 164 -14.80 -27.78 1.25
CA VAL A 164 -15.06 -26.34 1.21
C VAL A 164 -15.33 -25.92 -0.23
N SER A 165 -16.57 -25.52 -0.51
CA SER A 165 -16.97 -25.03 -1.84
C SER A 165 -16.42 -23.63 -2.15
N SER A 166 -16.24 -23.34 -3.45
CA SER A 166 -15.80 -22.03 -3.96
C SER A 166 -16.63 -20.85 -3.45
N GLU A 167 -17.91 -21.07 -3.15
CA GLU A 167 -18.82 -20.09 -2.55
C GLU A 167 -18.33 -19.59 -1.19
N ALA A 168 -17.76 -20.46 -0.34
CA ALA A 168 -17.20 -20.07 0.96
C ALA A 168 -16.03 -19.10 0.81
N LEU A 169 -15.10 -19.42 -0.10
CA LEU A 169 -13.93 -18.59 -0.41
C LEU A 169 -14.35 -17.25 -1.00
N THR A 170 -15.36 -17.26 -1.88
CA THR A 170 -15.95 -16.07 -2.50
C THR A 170 -16.61 -15.17 -1.44
N LEU A 171 -17.46 -15.73 -0.57
CA LEU A 171 -18.16 -15.02 0.50
C LEU A 171 -17.19 -14.41 1.52
N LEU A 172 -16.20 -15.20 1.98
CA LEU A 172 -15.21 -14.74 2.96
C LEU A 172 -14.37 -13.60 2.40
N SER A 173 -13.90 -13.71 1.15
CA SER A 173 -13.06 -12.69 0.50
C SER A 173 -13.83 -11.40 0.18
N ASP A 174 -15.09 -11.52 -0.25
CA ASP A 174 -16.00 -10.38 -0.49
C ASP A 174 -16.27 -9.63 0.83
N THR A 175 -16.67 -10.36 1.88
CA THR A 175 -16.94 -9.78 3.20
C THR A 175 -15.69 -9.14 3.80
N ALA A 176 -14.55 -9.84 3.78
CA ALA A 176 -13.30 -9.31 4.34
C ALA A 176 -12.86 -8.01 3.67
N MET A 177 -12.94 -7.92 2.33
CA MET A 177 -12.55 -6.72 1.59
C MET A 177 -13.50 -5.54 1.79
N ARG A 178 -14.80 -5.79 2.06
CA ARG A 178 -15.76 -4.75 2.45
C ARG A 178 -15.52 -4.27 3.87
N ASP A 179 -15.41 -5.18 4.83
CA ASP A 179 -15.21 -4.88 6.25
C ASP A 179 -13.93 -4.05 6.44
N ILE A 180 -12.78 -4.50 5.94
CA ILE A 180 -11.50 -3.80 6.11
C ILE A 180 -11.44 -2.46 5.35
N ALA A 181 -12.33 -2.18 4.39
CA ALA A 181 -12.38 -0.89 3.71
C ALA A 181 -13.13 0.20 4.50
N HIS A 182 -13.94 -0.19 5.48
CA HIS A 182 -14.87 0.67 6.22
C HIS A 182 -14.62 0.66 7.74
N LEU A 183 -14.20 -0.47 8.28
CA LEU A 183 -13.94 -0.70 9.70
C LEU A 183 -12.44 -0.81 10.00
N LEU A 184 -12.08 -0.65 11.27
CA LEU A 184 -10.70 -0.74 11.77
C LEU A 184 -10.66 -1.64 13.02
N ARG A 185 -9.47 -2.12 13.38
CA ARG A 185 -9.28 -2.89 14.62
C ARG A 185 -9.48 -2.00 15.86
N PRO A 186 -10.17 -2.47 16.93
CA PRO A 186 -10.31 -1.74 18.20
C PRO A 186 -8.98 -1.21 18.75
N GLY A 187 -7.90 -1.97 18.65
CA GLY A 187 -6.57 -1.56 19.11
C GLY A 187 -5.96 -0.37 18.36
N HIS A 188 -6.30 -0.17 17.08
CA HIS A 188 -5.89 1.00 16.30
C HIS A 188 -6.68 2.24 16.74
N LEU A 189 -8.01 2.10 16.85
CA LEU A 189 -8.90 3.17 17.29
C LEU A 189 -8.58 3.63 18.73
N GLN A 190 -8.28 2.70 19.64
CA GLN A 190 -7.81 3.01 20.98
C GLN A 190 -6.48 3.76 20.96
N GLN A 191 -5.53 3.38 20.09
CA GLN A 191 -4.25 4.08 19.97
C GLN A 191 -4.39 5.48 19.33
N LEU A 192 -5.44 5.76 18.54
CA LEU A 192 -5.82 7.14 18.15
C LEU A 192 -6.47 7.90 19.32
N ALA A 193 -7.43 7.30 20.03
CA ALA A 193 -8.13 7.94 21.15
C ALA A 193 -7.17 8.31 22.31
N ASN A 194 -6.10 7.54 22.50
CA ASN A 194 -5.05 7.83 23.48
C ASN A 194 -4.27 9.11 23.14
N ILE A 195 -4.11 9.48 21.86
CA ILE A 195 -3.43 10.73 21.44
C ILE A 195 -4.17 11.96 21.96
N LEU A 196 -5.50 11.90 21.97
CA LEU A 196 -6.34 12.99 22.47
C LEU A 196 -6.15 13.22 23.98
N LYS A 197 -5.76 12.18 24.72
CA LYS A 197 -5.68 12.15 26.19
C LYS A 197 -4.25 12.32 26.73
N ASP A 198 -3.22 12.07 25.92
CA ASP A 198 -1.82 12.30 26.29
C ASP A 198 -1.52 13.81 26.39
N PRO A 199 -1.06 14.35 27.54
CA PRO A 199 -0.70 15.76 27.66
C PRO A 199 0.50 16.16 26.78
N GLU A 200 1.41 15.23 26.48
CA GLU A 200 2.61 15.49 25.65
C GLU A 200 2.32 15.45 24.13
N ALA A 201 1.11 15.09 23.71
CA ALA A 201 0.71 15.22 22.31
C ALA A 201 0.73 16.70 21.89
N SER A 202 1.15 16.98 20.66
CA SER A 202 1.04 18.34 20.10
C SER A 202 -0.44 18.68 19.78
N PRO A 203 -0.81 19.96 19.64
CA PRO A 203 -2.13 20.33 19.12
C PRO A 203 -2.42 19.72 17.74
N ASN A 204 -1.37 19.55 16.90
CA ASN A 204 -1.48 18.91 15.59
C ASN A 204 -1.63 17.38 15.69
N ASP A 205 -0.95 16.72 16.64
CA ASP A 205 -1.16 15.29 16.91
C ASP A 205 -2.63 15.02 17.25
N ARG A 206 -3.20 15.82 18.18
CA ARG A 206 -4.61 15.70 18.57
C ARG A 206 -5.58 16.02 17.43
N PHE A 207 -5.31 17.06 16.65
CA PHE A 207 -6.14 17.43 15.49
C PHE A 207 -6.16 16.33 14.43
N VAL A 208 -5.00 15.77 14.06
CA VAL A 208 -4.94 14.66 13.08
C VAL A 208 -5.59 13.39 13.63
N ALA A 209 -5.36 13.05 14.90
CA ALA A 209 -6.03 11.90 15.53
C ALA A 209 -7.56 12.05 15.56
N LEU A 210 -8.07 13.25 15.85
CA LEU A 210 -9.50 13.55 15.84
C LEU A 210 -10.12 13.41 14.44
N GLU A 211 -9.50 13.98 13.41
CA GLU A 211 -10.02 13.85 12.03
C GLU A 211 -9.95 12.41 11.51
N LEU A 212 -8.95 11.61 11.93
CA LEU A 212 -8.90 10.18 11.64
C LEU A 212 -10.02 9.39 12.34
N LEU A 213 -10.32 9.70 13.61
CA LEU A 213 -11.43 9.07 14.35
C LEU A 213 -12.80 9.45 13.78
N LYS A 214 -13.02 10.73 13.49
CA LYS A 214 -14.24 11.20 12.81
C LYS A 214 -14.41 10.49 11.46
N ASN A 215 -13.33 10.37 10.69
CA ASN A 215 -13.33 9.66 9.42
C ASN A 215 -13.67 8.17 9.56
N ALA A 216 -13.15 7.48 10.59
CA ALA A 216 -13.54 6.10 10.88
C ALA A 216 -15.05 5.99 11.19
N ASN A 217 -15.62 6.98 11.90
CA ASN A 217 -17.05 7.04 12.18
C ASN A 217 -17.91 7.29 10.92
N VAL A 218 -17.43 8.08 9.95
CA VAL A 218 -18.08 8.19 8.63
C VAL A 218 -17.97 6.87 7.85
N ALA A 219 -16.80 6.24 7.88
CA ALA A 219 -16.52 5.03 7.12
C ALA A 219 -17.34 3.81 7.59
N ALA A 220 -17.57 3.67 8.89
CA ALA A 220 -18.39 2.60 9.47
C ALA A 220 -19.86 2.62 9.03
N GLY A 221 -20.32 3.67 8.34
CA GLY A 221 -21.60 3.69 7.63
C GLY A 221 -21.64 2.83 6.34
N PHE A 222 -20.53 2.18 5.95
CA PHE A 222 -20.40 1.32 4.76
C PHE A 222 -20.71 1.96 3.39
N VAL A 223 -20.90 3.29 3.33
CA VAL A 223 -21.15 4.03 2.08
C VAL A 223 -19.87 4.63 1.50
N LEU A 224 -18.99 5.20 2.33
CA LEU A 224 -17.73 5.82 1.92
C LEU A 224 -16.55 5.05 2.54
N PRO A 225 -15.61 4.47 1.76
CA PRO A 225 -14.47 3.78 2.34
C PRO A 225 -13.53 4.75 3.07
N GLY A 226 -12.91 4.30 4.16
CA GLY A 226 -12.14 5.18 5.05
C GLY A 226 -10.94 5.87 4.41
N CYS A 227 -10.47 5.42 3.24
CA CYS A 227 -9.41 6.04 2.45
C CYS A 227 -9.75 5.93 0.95
N GLN A 228 -9.45 6.96 0.16
CA GLN A 228 -9.64 6.97 -1.30
C GLN A 228 -8.75 5.93 -2.00
N ASP A 229 -7.57 5.69 -1.44
CA ASP A 229 -6.72 4.57 -1.84
C ASP A 229 -7.19 3.31 -1.14
N THR A 230 -8.18 2.63 -1.72
CA THR A 230 -8.69 1.33 -1.24
C THR A 230 -7.64 0.22 -1.34
N GLY A 231 -6.55 0.45 -2.08
CA GLY A 231 -5.34 -0.38 -2.07
C GLY A 231 -5.40 -1.60 -2.97
N THR A 232 -4.30 -2.37 -2.95
CA THR A 232 -4.24 -3.70 -3.56
C THR A 232 -4.80 -4.72 -2.58
N ALA A 233 -5.67 -5.60 -3.07
CA ALA A 233 -6.15 -6.76 -2.30
C ALA A 233 -5.03 -7.80 -2.21
N THR A 234 -4.66 -8.17 -0.99
CA THR A 234 -3.71 -9.26 -0.70
C THR A 234 -4.41 -10.29 0.19
N VAL A 235 -4.28 -11.57 -0.15
CA VAL A 235 -4.83 -12.70 0.59
C VAL A 235 -3.72 -13.71 0.84
N ILE A 236 -3.42 -13.99 2.10
CA ILE A 236 -2.46 -15.03 2.50
C ILE A 236 -3.27 -16.17 3.12
N GLY A 237 -3.36 -17.29 2.41
CA GLY A 237 -4.12 -18.48 2.83
C GLY A 237 -3.21 -19.61 3.30
N LYS A 238 -3.66 -20.35 4.31
CA LYS A 238 -3.05 -21.60 4.80
C LYS A 238 -4.10 -22.70 4.72
N ARG A 239 -4.02 -23.55 3.70
CA ARG A 239 -4.95 -24.66 3.47
C ARG A 239 -4.44 -25.92 4.17
N GLY A 240 -5.19 -26.40 5.15
CA GLY A 240 -4.91 -27.67 5.84
C GLY A 240 -4.86 -28.85 4.87
N GLN A 241 -4.01 -29.83 5.14
CA GLN A 241 -3.81 -31.04 4.33
C GLN A 241 -5.09 -31.90 4.18
N TYR A 242 -6.04 -31.73 5.11
CA TYR A 242 -7.37 -32.35 5.06
C TYR A 242 -8.47 -31.32 4.73
N VAL A 243 -8.14 -30.22 4.05
CA VAL A 243 -9.13 -29.32 3.45
C VAL A 243 -9.13 -29.53 1.94
N TRP A 244 -10.27 -29.93 1.39
CA TRP A 244 -10.49 -30.14 -0.04
C TRP A 244 -11.41 -29.06 -0.61
N THR A 245 -11.01 -28.53 -1.76
CA THR A 245 -11.71 -27.47 -2.50
C THR A 245 -11.89 -27.90 -3.96
N ASP A 246 -12.63 -27.11 -4.75
CA ASP A 246 -12.78 -27.29 -6.21
C ASP A 246 -11.47 -27.06 -7.02
N GLY A 247 -10.32 -26.90 -6.33
CA GLY A 247 -8.99 -26.75 -6.93
C GLY A 247 -8.71 -25.39 -7.58
N ARG A 248 -9.68 -24.45 -7.56
CA ARG A 248 -9.60 -23.12 -8.18
C ARG A 248 -9.75 -21.99 -7.15
N ASP A 249 -9.14 -22.18 -5.99
CA ASP A 249 -9.20 -21.32 -4.81
C ASP A 249 -8.89 -19.84 -5.15
N GLU A 250 -7.87 -19.59 -5.97
CA GLU A 250 -7.50 -18.25 -6.45
C GLU A 250 -8.59 -17.57 -7.29
N GLU A 251 -9.34 -18.34 -8.09
CA GLU A 251 -10.46 -17.84 -8.89
C GLU A 251 -11.63 -17.42 -7.97
N ALA A 252 -11.94 -18.24 -6.97
CA ALA A 252 -12.99 -17.99 -5.98
C ALA A 252 -12.66 -16.77 -5.09
N ILE A 253 -11.42 -16.68 -4.60
CA ILE A 253 -10.91 -15.53 -3.85
C ILE A 253 -10.97 -14.27 -4.71
N SER A 254 -10.47 -14.32 -5.96
CA SER A 254 -10.53 -13.20 -6.91
C SER A 254 -11.97 -12.77 -7.23
N ARG A 255 -12.90 -13.71 -7.31
CA ARG A 255 -14.34 -13.47 -7.51
C ARG A 255 -14.96 -12.76 -6.31
N GLY A 256 -14.52 -13.06 -5.09
CA GLY A 256 -14.91 -12.33 -3.88
C GLY A 256 -14.36 -10.91 -3.86
N VAL A 257 -13.06 -10.72 -4.16
CA VAL A 257 -12.43 -9.39 -4.30
C VAL A 257 -13.16 -8.57 -5.37
N PHE A 258 -13.42 -9.15 -6.55
CA PHE A 258 -14.17 -8.50 -7.62
C PHE A 258 -15.56 -8.01 -7.15
N ARG A 259 -16.31 -8.86 -6.43
CA ARG A 259 -17.63 -8.48 -5.88
C ARG A 259 -17.52 -7.28 -4.94
N ALA A 260 -16.59 -7.29 -3.98
CA ALA A 260 -16.41 -6.19 -3.05
C ALA A 260 -16.11 -4.88 -3.77
N TYR A 261 -15.17 -4.89 -4.71
CA TYR A 261 -14.73 -3.69 -5.43
C TYR A 261 -15.75 -3.19 -6.47
N THR A 262 -16.52 -4.08 -7.10
CA THR A 262 -17.54 -3.66 -8.09
C THR A 262 -18.85 -3.23 -7.44
N ALA A 263 -19.35 -3.98 -6.45
CA ALA A 263 -20.66 -3.75 -5.83
C ALA A 263 -20.67 -2.67 -4.73
N THR A 264 -19.51 -2.17 -4.29
CA THR A 264 -19.41 -1.07 -3.31
C THR A 264 -18.52 0.06 -3.83
N ASN A 265 -18.47 1.18 -3.11
CA ASN A 265 -17.91 2.47 -3.58
C ASN A 265 -16.36 2.55 -3.50
N LEU A 266 -15.67 1.43 -3.71
CA LEU A 266 -14.20 1.35 -3.69
C LEU A 266 -13.57 1.91 -4.98
N ARG A 267 -12.23 1.95 -5.04
CA ARG A 267 -11.46 2.48 -6.18
C ARG A 267 -10.70 1.38 -6.93
N TYR A 268 -10.81 1.39 -8.26
CA TYR A 268 -9.97 0.56 -9.14
C TYR A 268 -8.57 1.18 -9.25
N SER A 269 -7.60 0.54 -8.60
CA SER A 269 -6.24 1.09 -8.40
C SER A 269 -5.14 0.23 -9.03
N GLN A 270 -5.46 -0.94 -9.56
CA GLN A 270 -4.48 -1.77 -10.29
C GLN A 270 -4.40 -1.30 -11.75
N VAL A 271 -3.18 -1.25 -12.24
CA VAL A 271 -2.82 -0.83 -13.60
C VAL A 271 -2.08 -1.99 -14.25
N ALA A 272 -2.53 -2.40 -15.43
CA ALA A 272 -1.93 -3.48 -16.19
C ALA A 272 -1.01 -2.91 -17.28
N PRO A 273 0.26 -3.35 -17.37
CA PRO A 273 1.10 -3.07 -18.53
C PRO A 273 0.55 -3.82 -19.76
N LEU A 274 0.37 -3.09 -20.85
CA LEU A 274 0.12 -3.64 -22.19
C LEU A 274 1.45 -3.87 -22.94
N ASP A 275 2.41 -2.98 -22.69
CA ASP A 275 3.83 -3.13 -23.03
C ASP A 275 4.69 -2.52 -21.89
N MET A 276 5.94 -2.13 -22.18
CA MET A 276 6.86 -1.53 -21.19
C MET A 276 6.41 -0.13 -20.69
N PHE A 277 5.63 0.60 -21.49
CA PHE A 277 5.25 2.00 -21.21
C PHE A 277 3.74 2.23 -21.36
N THR A 278 3.05 1.49 -22.22
CA THR A 278 1.59 1.61 -22.37
C THR A 278 0.88 0.85 -21.26
N GLU A 279 0.08 1.58 -20.46
CA GLU A 279 -0.63 1.07 -19.30
C GLU A 279 -2.16 1.23 -19.42
N LYS A 280 -2.92 0.38 -18.72
CA LYS A 280 -4.38 0.48 -18.63
C LYS A 280 -4.92 0.08 -17.25
N ASN A 281 -5.78 0.90 -16.66
CA ASN A 281 -6.50 0.55 -15.43
C ASN A 281 -7.40 -0.68 -15.66
N THR A 282 -7.38 -1.65 -14.75
CA THR A 282 -8.11 -2.92 -14.94
C THR A 282 -9.62 -2.83 -14.70
N GLY A 283 -10.14 -1.65 -14.30
CA GLY A 283 -11.58 -1.39 -14.12
C GLY A 283 -12.26 -2.20 -13.00
N THR A 284 -11.47 -2.94 -12.21
CA THR A 284 -11.96 -3.96 -11.28
C THR A 284 -11.16 -4.04 -9.96
N ASN A 285 -9.97 -3.43 -9.92
CA ASN A 285 -8.95 -3.65 -8.88
C ASN A 285 -8.39 -5.09 -8.78
N LEU A 286 -8.61 -5.93 -9.81
CA LEU A 286 -7.84 -7.16 -10.01
C LEU A 286 -6.57 -6.87 -10.85
N PRO A 287 -5.53 -7.72 -10.81
CA PRO A 287 -5.40 -8.94 -9.98
C PRO A 287 -5.25 -8.62 -8.49
N ALA A 288 -5.65 -9.58 -7.65
CA ALA A 288 -5.25 -9.61 -6.25
C ALA A 288 -3.92 -10.35 -6.11
N GLN A 289 -3.13 -10.04 -5.08
CA GLN A 289 -2.04 -10.91 -4.66
C GLN A 289 -2.64 -12.04 -3.81
N ILE A 290 -2.49 -13.30 -4.23
CA ILE A 290 -3.01 -14.46 -3.51
C ILE A 290 -1.86 -15.43 -3.26
N ASP A 291 -1.44 -15.55 -2.00
CA ASP A 291 -0.34 -16.43 -1.59
C ASP A 291 -0.94 -17.61 -0.80
N LEU A 292 -1.04 -18.81 -1.42
CA LEU A 292 -1.60 -20.01 -0.79
C LEU A 292 -0.51 -20.98 -0.33
N PHE A 293 -0.55 -21.37 0.95
CA PHE A 293 0.39 -22.29 1.58
C PHE A 293 -0.31 -23.57 2.04
N ALA A 294 0.34 -24.72 1.88
CA ALA A 294 -0.06 -25.95 2.53
C ALA A 294 0.25 -25.89 4.04
N ALA A 295 -0.65 -26.43 4.86
CA ALA A 295 -0.53 -26.49 6.32
C ALA A 295 -1.03 -27.86 6.83
N PRO A 296 -0.70 -28.28 8.07
CA PRO A 296 -1.33 -29.44 8.69
C PRO A 296 -2.78 -29.16 9.10
N GLY A 297 -3.57 -30.22 9.30
CA GLY A 297 -4.94 -30.14 9.86
C GLY A 297 -6.08 -30.04 8.84
N ASN A 298 -7.28 -29.76 9.36
CA ASN A 298 -8.58 -29.68 8.69
C ASN A 298 -9.17 -28.25 8.70
N THR A 299 -8.34 -27.21 8.78
CA THR A 299 -8.76 -25.79 8.76
C THR A 299 -8.18 -25.06 7.54
N TYR A 300 -8.89 -24.05 7.05
CA TYR A 300 -8.38 -23.11 6.05
C TYR A 300 -8.32 -21.72 6.67
N ASP A 301 -7.12 -21.29 7.04
CA ASP A 301 -6.89 -20.03 7.75
C ASP A 301 -6.38 -18.94 6.79
N PHE A 302 -6.79 -17.69 7.01
CA PHE A 302 -6.54 -16.56 6.10
C PHE A 302 -6.08 -15.30 6.83
N LEU A 303 -5.28 -14.49 6.14
CA LEU A 303 -5.08 -13.07 6.42
C LEU A 303 -5.43 -12.26 5.16
N PHE A 304 -6.46 -11.44 5.26
CA PHE A 304 -6.87 -10.48 4.23
C PHE A 304 -6.25 -9.11 4.54
N ILE A 305 -5.74 -8.42 3.52
CA ILE A 305 -5.12 -7.09 3.64
C ILE A 305 -5.54 -6.22 2.45
N ALA A 306 -5.96 -4.98 2.70
CA ALA A 306 -6.19 -3.97 1.66
C ALA A 306 -5.07 -2.91 1.71
N LYS A 307 -3.88 -3.26 1.21
CA LYS A 307 -2.67 -2.43 1.41
C LYS A 307 -2.67 -1.25 0.44
N GLY A 308 -2.74 -0.03 0.98
CA GLY A 308 -2.63 1.20 0.19
C GLY A 308 -1.23 1.34 -0.43
N GLY A 309 -1.16 1.81 -1.68
CA GLY A 309 0.11 2.01 -2.39
C GLY A 309 1.03 2.98 -1.66
N GLY A 310 0.46 3.97 -0.96
CA GLY A 310 1.22 4.92 -0.15
C GLY A 310 2.07 4.29 0.97
N SER A 311 1.61 3.19 1.59
CA SER A 311 2.37 2.46 2.61
C SER A 311 3.12 1.24 2.06
N ALA A 312 2.65 0.66 0.95
CA ALA A 312 3.44 -0.31 0.18
C ALA A 312 4.79 0.30 -0.27
N ASN A 313 4.77 1.52 -0.83
CA ASN A 313 5.95 2.27 -1.29
C ASN A 313 6.84 2.80 -0.14
N LYS A 314 6.51 2.48 1.12
CA LYS A 314 7.36 2.70 2.30
C LYS A 314 7.81 1.38 2.95
N THR A 315 7.83 0.31 2.17
CA THR A 315 8.52 -0.96 2.49
C THR A 315 9.89 -0.95 1.79
N SER A 316 10.97 -0.91 2.56
CA SER A 316 12.35 -0.82 2.07
C SER A 316 13.19 -2.01 2.50
N LEU A 317 14.03 -2.50 1.59
CA LEU A 317 15.08 -3.50 1.86
C LEU A 317 16.46 -2.82 1.92
N TYR A 318 17.25 -3.18 2.91
CA TYR A 318 18.64 -2.78 3.05
C TYR A 318 19.51 -4.02 3.21
N GLN A 319 20.44 -4.24 2.27
CA GLN A 319 21.47 -5.27 2.44
C GLN A 319 22.53 -4.75 3.40
N GLN A 320 22.75 -5.45 4.51
CA GLN A 320 23.67 -5.07 5.58
C GLN A 320 24.56 -6.26 5.97
N THR A 321 25.51 -6.03 6.89
CA THR A 321 26.50 -7.04 7.31
C THR A 321 26.45 -7.28 8.82
N LYS A 322 27.25 -8.24 9.34
CA LYS A 322 27.40 -8.46 10.78
C LYS A 322 27.91 -7.21 11.54
N ALA A 323 28.56 -6.24 10.86
CA ALA A 323 29.01 -5.00 11.48
C ALA A 323 27.83 -4.16 12.03
N LEU A 324 26.65 -4.21 11.40
CA LEU A 324 25.44 -3.54 11.89
C LEU A 324 24.91 -4.12 13.21
N LEU A 325 25.19 -5.40 13.50
CA LEU A 325 24.63 -6.11 14.65
C LEU A 325 25.44 -5.85 15.94
N ASN A 326 25.42 -4.58 16.34
CA ASN A 326 25.76 -4.02 17.66
C ASN A 326 24.82 -2.83 17.93
N GLU A 327 24.60 -2.45 19.19
CA GLU A 327 23.57 -1.46 19.55
C GLU A 327 23.82 -0.06 18.94
N ALA A 328 25.04 0.45 18.98
CA ALA A 328 25.34 1.80 18.48
C ALA A 328 25.12 1.92 16.97
N ALA A 329 25.60 0.94 16.19
CA ALA A 329 25.39 0.91 14.75
C ALA A 329 23.91 0.71 14.39
N LEU A 330 23.21 -0.18 15.08
CA LEU A 330 21.79 -0.45 14.81
C LEU A 330 20.91 0.75 15.19
N LYS A 331 21.15 1.41 16.32
CA LYS A 331 20.43 2.62 16.74
C LYS A 331 20.63 3.76 15.73
N SER A 332 21.86 3.98 15.26
CA SER A 332 22.18 4.99 14.25
C SER A 332 21.52 4.70 12.89
N PHE A 333 21.62 3.47 12.40
CA PHE A 333 20.99 3.02 11.16
C PHE A 333 19.46 3.15 11.21
N LEU A 334 18.82 2.70 12.30
CA LEU A 334 17.36 2.77 12.42
C LEU A 334 16.88 4.22 12.50
N LEU A 335 17.58 5.11 13.21
CA LEU A 335 17.23 6.53 13.28
C LEU A 335 17.18 7.19 11.89
N ASP A 336 18.20 6.95 11.06
CA ASP A 336 18.25 7.39 9.65
C ASP A 336 17.11 6.78 8.82
N LYS A 337 16.96 5.44 8.83
CA LYS A 337 15.94 4.79 7.99
C LYS A 337 14.51 5.13 8.41
N ILE A 338 14.24 5.34 9.69
CA ILE A 338 12.93 5.78 10.20
C ILE A 338 12.62 7.23 9.78
N LYS A 339 13.59 8.15 9.83
CA LYS A 339 13.41 9.52 9.28
C LYS A 339 13.03 9.48 7.80
N SER A 340 13.70 8.64 7.00
CA SER A 340 13.45 8.52 5.55
C SER A 340 12.06 7.98 5.18
N LEU A 341 11.32 7.39 6.13
CA LEU A 341 9.89 7.09 5.94
C LEU A 341 9.10 8.39 5.72
N GLY A 342 9.42 9.43 6.50
CA GLY A 342 8.74 10.72 6.47
C GLY A 342 7.23 10.61 6.75
N THR A 343 6.48 11.67 6.44
CA THR A 343 5.01 11.72 6.62
C THR A 343 4.25 11.22 5.39
N ALA A 344 5.00 10.79 4.37
CA ALA A 344 4.53 10.39 3.04
C ALA A 344 3.59 9.17 2.98
N ALA A 345 3.47 8.36 4.04
CA ALA A 345 2.57 7.20 4.11
C ALA A 345 1.40 7.38 5.10
N CYS A 346 1.12 8.58 5.60
CA CYS A 346 0.06 8.88 6.59
C CYS A 346 0.31 8.21 7.97
N PRO A 347 1.22 8.79 8.79
CA PRO A 347 1.33 8.46 10.21
C PRO A 347 0.10 8.94 11.01
N PRO A 348 -0.12 8.44 12.25
CA PRO A 348 0.80 7.58 13.01
C PRO A 348 0.92 6.17 12.43
N TYR A 349 2.13 5.61 12.44
CA TYR A 349 2.43 4.30 11.85
C TYR A 349 2.33 3.14 12.85
N HIS A 350 1.98 1.94 12.35
CA HIS A 350 2.44 0.69 12.95
C HIS A 350 3.75 0.30 12.25
N LEU A 351 4.88 0.60 12.90
CA LEU A 351 6.21 0.43 12.31
C LEU A 351 6.66 -1.04 12.43
N ALA A 352 7.16 -1.62 11.36
CA ALA A 352 7.69 -2.98 11.32
C ALA A 352 9.16 -2.97 10.88
N ILE A 353 10.03 -3.61 11.66
CA ILE A 353 11.45 -3.78 11.39
C ILE A 353 11.78 -5.27 11.45
N VAL A 354 12.52 -5.78 10.45
CA VAL A 354 12.92 -7.18 10.39
C VAL A 354 14.41 -7.29 10.15
N ILE A 355 15.13 -7.90 11.09
CA ILE A 355 16.59 -7.99 11.09
C ILE A 355 17.02 -9.43 10.86
N GLY A 356 17.69 -9.68 9.73
CA GLY A 356 18.01 -11.02 9.25
C GLY A 356 16.93 -11.58 8.30
N GLY A 357 17.07 -12.83 7.93
CA GLY A 357 16.24 -13.52 6.95
C GLY A 357 17.09 -14.53 6.18
N LEU A 358 16.44 -15.60 5.70
CA LEU A 358 17.08 -16.58 4.81
C LEU A 358 17.28 -16.01 3.40
N SER A 359 16.42 -15.07 3.01
CA SER A 359 16.45 -14.36 1.73
C SER A 359 15.81 -12.96 1.85
N ALA A 360 15.85 -12.19 0.76
CA ALA A 360 15.33 -10.82 0.69
C ALA A 360 13.79 -10.79 0.70
N GLU A 361 13.17 -11.61 -0.13
CA GLU A 361 11.73 -11.75 -0.27
C GLU A 361 11.08 -12.37 0.99
N LEU A 362 11.77 -13.29 1.69
CA LEU A 362 11.34 -13.73 3.02
C LEU A 362 11.38 -12.59 4.04
N ASN A 363 12.48 -11.83 4.10
CA ASN A 363 12.58 -10.67 5.00
C ASN A 363 11.41 -9.68 4.77
N LEU A 364 11.14 -9.29 3.52
CA LEU A 364 10.05 -8.37 3.20
C LEU A 364 8.66 -8.95 3.44
N LYS A 365 8.46 -10.28 3.27
CA LYS A 365 7.22 -10.95 3.67
C LYS A 365 7.00 -10.88 5.18
N ILE A 366 8.05 -11.06 5.98
CA ILE A 366 7.97 -10.89 7.44
C ILE A 366 7.72 -9.41 7.81
N VAL A 367 8.28 -8.43 7.08
CA VAL A 367 7.95 -7.00 7.29
C VAL A 367 6.45 -6.74 7.07
N LYS A 368 5.87 -7.28 5.99
CA LYS A 368 4.43 -7.18 5.71
C LYS A 368 3.62 -7.74 6.89
N LEU A 369 3.89 -8.98 7.30
CA LEU A 369 3.15 -9.68 8.36
C LEU A 369 3.32 -9.03 9.74
N ALA A 370 4.51 -8.52 10.06
CA ALA A 370 4.75 -7.74 11.28
C ALA A 370 3.95 -6.42 11.26
N SER A 371 3.88 -5.72 10.11
CA SER A 371 3.11 -4.47 10.00
C SER A 371 1.61 -4.66 10.21
N THR A 372 1.08 -5.86 9.94
CA THR A 372 -0.34 -6.22 10.15
C THR A 372 -0.59 -6.92 11.48
N ARG A 373 0.38 -6.91 12.40
CA ARG A 373 0.36 -7.60 13.72
C ARG A 373 0.13 -9.11 13.68
N TYR A 374 0.37 -9.75 12.53
CA TYR A 374 0.19 -11.21 12.38
C TYR A 374 1.22 -12.00 13.21
N LEU A 375 2.32 -11.37 13.61
CA LEU A 375 3.46 -11.98 14.31
C LEU A 375 3.58 -11.57 15.79
N ASP A 376 2.57 -10.90 16.35
CA ASP A 376 2.59 -10.41 17.74
C ASP A 376 2.79 -11.53 18.78
N ASN A 377 2.41 -12.75 18.40
CA ASN A 377 2.39 -13.99 19.18
C ASN A 377 3.61 -14.93 18.95
N LEU A 378 4.67 -14.46 18.29
CA LEU A 378 5.96 -15.15 18.25
C LEU A 378 6.59 -15.25 19.66
N PRO A 379 7.54 -16.18 19.87
CA PRO A 379 8.37 -16.17 21.08
C PRO A 379 9.14 -14.85 21.20
N THR A 380 9.48 -14.44 22.42
CA THR A 380 10.21 -13.20 22.72
C THR A 380 11.72 -13.39 22.86
N SER A 381 12.23 -14.60 22.57
CA SER A 381 13.65 -14.95 22.66
C SER A 381 14.08 -15.92 21.57
N GLY A 382 15.28 -15.75 21.04
CA GLY A 382 15.90 -16.71 20.11
C GLY A 382 16.37 -17.99 20.80
N ASN A 383 16.88 -18.94 20.00
CA ASN A 383 17.49 -20.17 20.50
C ASN A 383 18.64 -20.62 19.56
N VAL A 384 19.27 -21.75 19.88
CA VAL A 384 20.40 -22.31 19.10
C VAL A 384 20.00 -22.86 17.72
N TYR A 385 18.73 -23.21 17.51
CA TYR A 385 18.21 -23.75 16.25
C TYR A 385 17.78 -22.65 15.26
N GLY A 386 17.65 -21.41 15.72
CA GLY A 386 17.46 -20.24 14.87
C GLY A 386 16.01 -19.87 14.58
N ARG A 387 15.06 -20.13 15.49
CA ARG A 387 13.69 -19.58 15.37
C ARG A 387 13.65 -18.06 15.23
N ALA A 388 12.60 -17.55 14.59
CA ALA A 388 12.24 -16.15 14.69
C ALA A 388 11.79 -15.79 16.12
N PHE A 389 12.04 -14.55 16.52
CA PHE A 389 11.49 -14.00 17.75
C PHE A 389 11.13 -12.52 17.62
N ARG A 390 10.21 -12.07 18.48
CA ARG A 390 9.78 -10.68 18.62
C ARG A 390 10.62 -10.00 19.71
N ASP A 391 11.33 -8.95 19.34
CA ASP A 391 12.31 -8.28 20.20
C ASP A 391 11.68 -7.07 20.90
N LEU A 392 11.13 -7.30 22.10
CA LEU A 392 10.39 -6.28 22.85
C LEU A 392 11.28 -5.13 23.33
N GLU A 393 12.56 -5.39 23.60
CA GLU A 393 13.53 -4.35 24.00
C GLU A 393 13.77 -3.37 22.84
N TRP A 394 13.96 -3.89 21.62
CA TRP A 394 14.10 -3.04 20.44
C TRP A 394 12.79 -2.40 19.99
N GLU A 395 11.62 -2.99 20.27
CA GLU A 395 10.32 -2.31 20.08
C GLU A 395 10.21 -1.07 20.97
N GLU A 396 10.57 -1.15 22.24
CA GLU A 396 10.54 -0.01 23.16
C GLU A 396 11.59 1.05 22.79
N LYS A 397 12.85 0.65 22.58
CA LYS A 397 13.94 1.56 22.18
C LYS A 397 13.64 2.32 20.88
N VAL A 398 13.00 1.66 19.91
CA VAL A 398 12.58 2.31 18.66
C VAL A 398 11.34 3.17 18.85
N LEU A 399 10.37 2.76 19.67
CA LEU A 399 9.17 3.57 19.93
C LEU A 399 9.54 4.90 20.63
N ALA A 400 10.42 4.86 21.63
CA ALA A 400 10.98 6.05 22.27
C ALA A 400 11.66 6.97 21.23
N MET A 401 12.58 6.43 20.44
CA MET A 401 13.24 7.15 19.34
C MET A 401 12.24 7.80 18.37
N THR A 402 11.17 7.10 17.98
CA THR A 402 10.16 7.66 17.04
C THR A 402 9.38 8.83 17.62
N ARG A 403 9.26 8.91 18.95
CA ARG A 403 8.60 10.00 19.69
C ARG A 403 9.54 11.19 19.88
N GLU A 404 10.81 10.92 20.17
CA GLU A 404 11.89 11.93 20.26
C GLU A 404 12.13 12.66 18.92
N LEU A 405 11.80 12.05 17.78
CA LEU A 405 11.98 12.66 16.46
C LEU A 405 11.23 14.00 16.27
N GLY A 406 10.09 14.22 16.94
CA GLY A 406 9.31 15.45 16.78
C GLY A 406 8.52 15.59 15.47
N ILE A 407 8.54 14.59 14.58
CA ILE A 407 7.82 14.59 13.29
C ILE A 407 6.29 14.49 13.50
N GLY A 408 5.86 13.80 14.56
CA GLY A 408 4.46 13.66 14.98
C GLY A 408 3.52 12.98 13.98
N ALA A 409 2.23 13.06 14.29
CA ALA A 409 1.16 12.67 13.39
C ALA A 409 1.05 13.71 12.26
N GLN A 410 1.88 13.54 11.24
CA GLN A 410 1.91 14.30 9.97
C GLN A 410 2.41 15.74 10.06
N PHE A 411 2.10 16.49 11.12
CA PHE A 411 2.39 17.93 11.24
C PHE A 411 3.07 18.31 12.56
N GLY A 412 4.10 17.56 12.96
CA GLY A 412 4.95 17.87 14.11
C GLY A 412 4.36 17.43 15.46
N GLY A 413 5.19 16.83 16.31
CA GLY A 413 4.78 16.31 17.62
C GLY A 413 5.34 14.93 17.94
N LYS A 414 4.64 14.21 18.82
CA LYS A 414 5.07 12.97 19.46
C LYS A 414 4.66 11.72 18.65
N TYR A 415 3.51 11.75 17.97
CA TYR A 415 2.88 10.54 17.45
C TYR A 415 3.24 10.18 16.00
N PHE A 416 4.55 10.04 15.72
CA PHE A 416 5.01 9.51 14.43
C PHE A 416 4.66 8.01 14.26
N CYS A 417 4.72 7.25 15.35
CA CYS A 417 4.28 5.86 15.42
C CYS A 417 3.24 5.68 16.54
N HIS A 418 2.23 4.84 16.30
CA HIS A 418 1.37 4.29 17.34
C HIS A 418 2.17 3.32 18.21
N ASP A 419 2.81 2.34 17.56
CA ASP A 419 3.65 1.30 18.13
C ASP A 419 4.61 0.71 17.08
N VAL A 420 5.49 -0.20 17.52
CA VAL A 420 6.55 -0.83 16.72
C VAL A 420 6.45 -2.35 16.83
N ARG A 421 6.89 -3.08 15.80
CA ARG A 421 7.23 -4.51 15.84
C ARG A 421 8.64 -4.74 15.33
N VAL A 422 9.46 -5.44 16.11
CA VAL A 422 10.84 -5.79 15.72
C VAL A 422 10.97 -7.32 15.70
N ILE A 423 11.13 -7.90 14.50
CA ILE A 423 11.28 -9.35 14.34
C ILE A 423 12.73 -9.68 14.00
N ARG A 424 13.35 -10.54 14.81
CA ARG A 424 14.71 -11.02 14.61
C ARG A 424 14.67 -12.42 13.99
N LEU A 425 15.35 -12.59 12.85
CA LEU A 425 15.37 -13.82 12.06
C LEU A 425 16.77 -14.48 12.03
N PRO A 426 16.88 -15.80 11.77
CA PRO A 426 18.14 -16.42 11.36
C PRO A 426 18.64 -15.79 10.05
N ARG A 427 19.93 -15.93 9.76
CA ARG A 427 20.56 -15.36 8.57
C ARG A 427 21.72 -16.24 8.11
N HIS A 428 21.99 -16.28 6.81
CA HIS A 428 23.24 -16.86 6.31
C HIS A 428 24.46 -16.07 6.84
N GLY A 429 25.60 -16.74 7.07
CA GLY A 429 26.76 -16.16 7.73
C GLY A 429 27.26 -14.85 7.10
N ALA A 430 27.30 -14.81 5.76
CA ALA A 430 27.73 -13.66 4.96
C ALA A 430 26.64 -12.59 4.72
N SER A 431 25.42 -12.78 5.21
CA SER A 431 24.25 -11.98 4.82
C SER A 431 23.54 -11.38 6.03
N CYS A 432 23.04 -10.15 5.93
CA CYS A 432 22.14 -9.58 6.93
C CYS A 432 21.13 -8.63 6.23
N PRO A 433 20.08 -9.16 5.56
CA PRO A 433 19.01 -8.31 5.06
C PRO A 433 18.30 -7.64 6.25
N VAL A 434 18.00 -6.35 6.11
CA VAL A 434 17.18 -5.60 7.06
C VAL A 434 16.03 -4.95 6.29
N GLY A 435 14.82 -5.19 6.75
CA GLY A 435 13.60 -4.67 6.16
C GLY A 435 12.93 -3.68 7.10
N VAL A 436 12.40 -2.59 6.56
CA VAL A 436 11.60 -1.60 7.30
C VAL A 436 10.33 -1.33 6.52
N GLY A 437 9.18 -1.31 7.18
CA GLY A 437 7.88 -1.06 6.57
C GLY A 437 6.87 -0.54 7.56
N VAL A 438 5.72 -0.06 7.08
CA VAL A 438 4.67 0.54 7.93
C VAL A 438 3.28 0.03 7.57
N SER A 439 2.40 -0.05 8.55
CA SER A 439 0.97 0.19 8.33
C SER A 439 0.64 1.65 8.60
N CYS A 440 -0.32 2.17 7.85
CA CYS A 440 -0.73 3.58 7.83
C CYS A 440 -2.05 3.78 8.57
N SER A 441 -2.54 5.02 8.70
CA SER A 441 -3.87 5.31 9.28
C SER A 441 -5.03 4.54 8.64
N ALA A 442 -4.87 4.06 7.39
CA ALA A 442 -5.69 3.00 6.83
C ALA A 442 -5.13 1.62 7.23
N ASP A 443 -5.32 1.21 8.49
CA ASP A 443 -4.81 -0.06 9.03
C ASP A 443 -5.78 -1.22 8.72
N ARG A 444 -5.72 -1.70 7.47
CA ARG A 444 -6.78 -2.54 6.87
C ARG A 444 -6.34 -3.99 6.69
N GLN A 445 -6.60 -4.80 7.71
CA GLN A 445 -6.50 -6.26 7.65
C GLN A 445 -7.56 -6.95 8.51
N ALA A 446 -7.87 -8.20 8.16
CA ALA A 446 -8.72 -9.10 8.94
C ALA A 446 -8.22 -10.55 8.81
N LEU A 447 -8.22 -11.29 9.90
CA LEU A 447 -8.06 -12.74 9.88
C LEU A 447 -9.37 -13.41 9.44
N GLY A 448 -9.27 -14.52 8.72
CA GLY A 448 -10.40 -15.38 8.37
C GLY A 448 -10.08 -16.83 8.68
N LYS A 449 -11.11 -17.67 8.85
CA LYS A 449 -10.94 -19.13 8.91
C LYS A 449 -12.18 -19.85 8.39
N ILE A 450 -11.98 -21.05 7.87
CA ILE A 450 -13.03 -22.00 7.52
C ILE A 450 -12.75 -23.30 8.27
N THR A 451 -13.77 -23.83 8.95
CA THR A 451 -13.72 -25.07 9.74
C THR A 451 -14.99 -25.89 9.49
N SER A 452 -15.09 -27.09 10.09
CA SER A 452 -16.32 -27.90 10.08
C SER A 452 -17.53 -27.22 10.71
N GLU A 453 -17.33 -26.15 11.49
CA GLU A 453 -18.42 -25.33 12.02
C GLU A 453 -18.95 -24.29 11.01
N GLY A 454 -18.19 -23.97 9.95
CA GLY A 454 -18.56 -22.96 8.95
C GLY A 454 -17.45 -21.94 8.63
N VAL A 455 -17.88 -20.78 8.13
CA VAL A 455 -17.01 -19.67 7.68
C VAL A 455 -16.98 -18.56 8.73
N PHE A 456 -15.80 -18.06 9.07
CA PHE A 456 -15.61 -17.04 10.11
C PHE A 456 -14.63 -15.93 9.66
N LEU A 457 -14.89 -14.71 10.13
CA LEU A 457 -14.06 -13.52 9.92
C LEU A 457 -13.75 -12.86 11.27
N GLU A 458 -12.59 -12.20 11.38
CA GLU A 458 -12.25 -11.33 12.51
C GLU A 458 -13.29 -10.22 12.70
N GLN A 459 -13.79 -10.05 13.92
CA GLN A 459 -14.73 -8.99 14.24
C GLN A 459 -13.96 -7.67 14.47
N LEU A 460 -14.08 -6.76 13.50
CA LEU A 460 -13.60 -5.39 13.60
C LEU A 460 -14.60 -4.51 14.38
N GLU A 461 -14.18 -3.29 14.71
CA GLU A 461 -15.05 -2.33 15.40
C GLU A 461 -16.16 -1.84 14.46
N THR A 462 -17.41 -1.85 14.94
CA THR A 462 -18.61 -1.42 14.20
C THR A 462 -19.20 -0.11 14.73
N ASN A 463 -18.85 0.28 15.97
CA ASN A 463 -19.16 1.56 16.58
C ASN A 463 -17.86 2.32 16.95
N PRO A 464 -17.10 2.83 15.96
CA PRO A 464 -15.91 3.64 16.24
C PRO A 464 -16.22 4.97 16.94
N GLY A 465 -17.49 5.39 16.98
CA GLY A 465 -17.94 6.59 17.69
C GLY A 465 -17.63 6.57 19.20
N GLN A 466 -17.53 5.39 19.82
CA GLN A 466 -17.12 5.24 21.23
C GLN A 466 -15.67 5.70 21.53
N TYR A 467 -14.87 5.92 20.49
CA TYR A 467 -13.49 6.40 20.60
C TYR A 467 -13.32 7.91 20.37
N LEU A 468 -14.40 8.61 20.00
CA LEU A 468 -14.42 10.07 19.93
C LEU A 468 -14.42 10.69 21.34
N PRO A 469 -13.91 11.91 21.51
CA PRO A 469 -14.07 12.66 22.75
C PRO A 469 -15.52 13.15 22.88
N ASP A 470 -15.95 13.40 24.12
CA ASP A 470 -17.21 14.10 24.38
C ASP A 470 -17.22 15.49 23.73
N VAL A 471 -18.40 15.91 23.25
CA VAL A 471 -18.57 17.21 22.60
C VAL A 471 -18.61 18.31 23.65
N THR A 472 -17.47 18.92 23.94
CA THR A 472 -17.35 20.10 24.81
C THR A 472 -17.31 21.40 23.99
N GLU A 473 -17.93 22.45 24.53
CA GLU A 473 -18.06 23.76 23.88
C GLU A 473 -16.71 24.48 23.66
N ASP A 474 -15.69 24.15 24.48
CA ASP A 474 -14.35 24.76 24.46
C ASP A 474 -13.38 24.24 23.37
N SER A 475 -13.82 23.36 22.47
CA SER A 475 -12.90 22.59 21.61
C SER A 475 -12.58 23.24 20.24
N LEU A 476 -11.33 23.71 20.10
CA LEU A 476 -10.59 24.04 18.85
C LEU A 476 -10.68 25.47 18.24
N SER A 477 -10.78 26.52 19.07
CA SER A 477 -10.36 27.87 18.65
C SER A 477 -8.82 27.99 18.58
N ALA A 478 -8.23 27.56 17.47
CA ALA A 478 -6.86 27.88 17.07
C ALA A 478 -6.88 28.49 15.67
N ASP A 479 -6.16 29.57 15.44
CA ASP A 479 -6.33 30.42 14.26
C ASP A 479 -6.29 29.63 12.94
N VAL A 480 -7.32 29.85 12.11
CA VAL A 480 -7.45 29.27 10.77
C VAL A 480 -7.55 30.39 9.77
N VAL A 481 -6.55 30.51 8.90
CA VAL A 481 -6.62 31.49 7.80
C VAL A 481 -7.57 30.93 6.74
N LYS A 482 -8.71 31.59 6.53
CA LYS A 482 -9.63 31.27 5.43
C LYS A 482 -9.09 31.81 4.11
N VAL A 483 -8.99 30.97 3.10
CA VAL A 483 -8.48 31.30 1.76
C VAL A 483 -9.56 31.02 0.73
N ASP A 484 -10.01 32.07 0.05
CA ASP A 484 -10.93 31.98 -1.09
C ASP A 484 -10.14 31.67 -2.38
N LEU A 485 -10.40 30.49 -2.94
CA LEU A 485 -9.73 29.96 -4.13
C LEU A 485 -10.36 30.45 -5.43
N ASN A 486 -11.46 31.19 -5.37
CA ASN A 486 -12.12 31.77 -6.55
C ASN A 486 -11.52 33.14 -6.92
N ARG A 487 -10.55 33.64 -6.13
CA ARG A 487 -9.76 34.83 -6.43
C ARG A 487 -8.69 34.51 -7.48
N PRO A 488 -8.24 35.49 -8.29
CA PRO A 488 -7.10 35.31 -9.19
C PRO A 488 -5.84 34.79 -8.48
N MET A 489 -5.08 33.90 -9.14
CA MET A 489 -3.94 33.18 -8.54
C MET A 489 -2.91 34.10 -7.88
N ASN A 490 -2.61 35.28 -8.45
CA ASN A 490 -1.71 36.25 -7.83
C ASN A 490 -2.20 36.76 -6.47
N ALA A 491 -3.50 36.94 -6.29
CA ALA A 491 -4.11 37.37 -5.03
C ALA A 491 -4.17 36.24 -3.97
N ILE A 492 -4.21 34.98 -4.42
CA ILE A 492 -4.02 33.80 -3.55
C ILE A 492 -2.56 33.72 -3.09
N LEU A 493 -1.60 33.88 -4.01
CA LEU A 493 -0.16 33.88 -3.71
C LEU A 493 0.23 35.02 -2.75
N GLU A 494 -0.34 36.21 -2.92
CA GLU A 494 -0.17 37.35 -2.01
C GLU A 494 -0.65 37.00 -0.59
N GLN A 495 -1.86 36.45 -0.44
CA GLN A 495 -2.40 36.03 0.85
C GLN A 495 -1.59 34.90 1.49
N LEU A 496 -1.12 33.93 0.71
CA LEU A 496 -0.24 32.86 1.20
C LEU A 496 1.14 33.39 1.59
N SER A 497 1.62 34.49 0.99
CA SER A 497 2.91 35.12 1.30
C SER A 497 2.97 35.69 2.72
N SER A 498 1.84 36.11 3.30
CA SER A 498 1.75 36.53 4.70
C SER A 498 1.68 35.37 5.69
N CYS A 499 1.44 34.14 5.21
CA CYS A 499 1.35 32.95 6.05
C CYS A 499 2.74 32.27 6.17
N PRO A 500 3.34 32.17 7.38
CA PRO A 500 4.54 31.36 7.56
C PRO A 500 4.24 29.86 7.36
N VAL A 501 5.28 29.07 7.14
CA VAL A 501 5.17 27.60 7.26
C VAL A 501 4.61 27.22 8.63
N ARG A 502 3.90 26.09 8.70
CA ARG A 502 3.09 25.61 9.85
C ARG A 502 1.72 26.28 10.03
N THR A 503 1.40 27.39 9.36
CA THR A 503 0.06 28.02 9.44
C THR A 503 -1.04 27.07 8.94
N ARG A 504 -2.14 26.97 9.70
CA ARG A 504 -3.34 26.18 9.37
C ARG A 504 -4.30 27.00 8.50
N LEU A 505 -4.81 26.39 7.44
CA LEU A 505 -5.68 27.00 6.43
C LEU A 505 -7.03 26.29 6.36
N SER A 506 -8.07 27.05 6.04
CA SER A 506 -9.36 26.57 5.51
C SER A 506 -9.47 27.07 4.08
N LEU A 507 -9.57 26.15 3.10
CA LEU A 507 -9.65 26.49 1.69
C LEU A 507 -11.11 26.34 1.19
N THR A 508 -11.61 27.33 0.45
CA THR A 508 -12.97 27.30 -0.12
C THR A 508 -12.97 27.83 -1.56
N GLY A 509 -13.60 27.11 -2.49
CA GLY A 509 -13.63 27.41 -3.93
C GLY A 509 -13.15 26.24 -4.79
N THR A 510 -12.82 26.51 -6.06
CA THR A 510 -12.35 25.50 -7.01
C THR A 510 -10.93 24.99 -6.73
N LEU A 511 -10.73 23.68 -6.85
CA LEU A 511 -9.44 23.01 -7.02
C LEU A 511 -9.42 22.25 -8.37
N VAL A 512 -8.24 22.15 -9.00
CA VAL A 512 -7.99 21.21 -10.09
C VAL A 512 -7.28 19.99 -9.52
N VAL A 513 -7.76 18.78 -9.81
CA VAL A 513 -7.14 17.54 -9.36
C VAL A 513 -6.35 16.92 -10.48
N ALA A 514 -5.07 16.66 -10.26
CA ALA A 514 -4.20 15.94 -11.19
C ALA A 514 -3.15 15.15 -10.39
N ARG A 515 -2.76 13.97 -10.89
CA ARG A 515 -1.77 13.10 -10.25
C ARG A 515 -0.88 12.41 -11.29
N ASP A 516 -0.26 11.29 -10.94
CA ASP A 516 0.89 10.66 -11.60
C ASP A 516 0.78 10.61 -13.15
N ILE A 517 -0.23 9.93 -13.71
CA ILE A 517 -0.35 9.79 -15.18
C ILE A 517 -0.76 11.11 -15.84
N ALA A 518 -1.62 11.91 -15.20
CA ALA A 518 -1.98 13.24 -15.70
C ALA A 518 -0.79 14.20 -15.74
N HIS A 519 0.14 14.12 -14.78
CA HIS A 519 1.37 14.92 -14.79
C HIS A 519 2.31 14.49 -15.92
N ALA A 520 2.42 13.19 -16.20
CA ALA A 520 3.17 12.70 -17.37
C ALA A 520 2.60 13.29 -18.67
N LYS A 521 1.27 13.24 -18.88
CA LYS A 521 0.62 13.85 -20.06
C LYS A 521 0.81 15.38 -20.14
N LEU A 522 0.75 16.09 -19.02
CA LEU A 522 1.02 17.53 -18.98
C LEU A 522 2.49 17.84 -19.32
N GLN A 523 3.42 17.00 -18.89
CA GLN A 523 4.85 17.10 -19.22
C GLN A 523 5.15 16.77 -20.68
N GLU A 524 4.47 15.79 -21.27
CA GLU A 524 4.51 15.48 -22.71
C GLU A 524 4.05 16.69 -23.54
N ARG A 525 2.92 17.30 -23.19
CA ARG A 525 2.40 18.50 -23.87
C ARG A 525 3.33 19.70 -23.75
N LEU A 526 3.91 19.92 -22.57
CA LEU A 526 4.89 20.97 -22.35
C LEU A 526 6.18 20.74 -23.18
N ALA A 527 6.69 19.50 -23.22
CA ALA A 527 7.85 19.13 -24.04
C ALA A 527 7.57 19.22 -25.55
N ALA A 528 6.34 18.95 -25.98
CA ALA A 528 5.87 19.12 -27.36
C ALA A 528 5.60 20.60 -27.74
N GLY A 529 5.92 21.57 -26.89
CA GLY A 529 5.75 23.00 -27.15
C GLY A 529 4.29 23.50 -27.09
N GLN A 530 3.35 22.65 -26.65
CA GLN A 530 1.92 23.01 -26.55
C GLN A 530 1.60 23.84 -25.29
N GLY A 531 2.56 23.96 -24.37
CA GLY A 531 2.40 24.65 -23.10
C GLY A 531 1.49 23.92 -22.11
N LEU A 532 1.24 24.55 -20.95
CA LEU A 532 0.29 24.06 -19.96
C LEU A 532 -1.13 24.61 -20.23
N PRO A 533 -2.19 23.77 -20.10
CA PRO A 533 -3.58 24.22 -20.12
C PRO A 533 -3.88 25.29 -19.07
N GLN A 534 -4.82 26.18 -19.38
CA GLN A 534 -5.05 27.38 -18.56
C GLN A 534 -5.53 27.06 -17.13
N TYR A 535 -6.33 26.00 -16.95
CA TYR A 535 -6.77 25.55 -15.63
C TYR A 535 -5.60 25.09 -14.71
N VAL A 536 -4.43 24.78 -15.26
CA VAL A 536 -3.21 24.45 -14.48
C VAL A 536 -2.54 25.70 -13.91
N LYS A 537 -2.91 26.89 -14.41
CA LYS A 537 -2.38 28.20 -14.01
C LYS A 537 -3.33 28.95 -13.08
N ASP A 538 -4.62 28.88 -13.37
CA ASP A 538 -5.66 29.63 -12.66
C ASP A 538 -6.04 29.00 -11.30
N HIS A 539 -5.75 27.72 -11.07
CA HIS A 539 -6.21 26.97 -9.90
C HIS A 539 -5.08 26.23 -9.16
N ILE A 540 -5.30 25.97 -7.87
CA ILE A 540 -4.42 25.11 -7.06
C ILE A 540 -4.51 23.67 -7.57
N ILE A 541 -3.35 23.01 -7.72
CA ILE A 541 -3.28 21.61 -8.17
C ILE A 541 -3.31 20.67 -6.97
N TYR A 542 -4.44 19.99 -6.79
CA TYR A 542 -4.65 18.96 -5.79
C TYR A 542 -4.18 17.59 -6.30
N TYR A 543 -3.22 16.99 -5.60
CA TYR A 543 -2.74 15.65 -5.94
C TYR A 543 -3.60 14.60 -5.24
N ALA A 544 -4.59 14.07 -5.93
CA ALA A 544 -5.49 13.03 -5.43
C ALA A 544 -6.07 12.18 -6.58
N GLY A 545 -6.78 11.11 -6.23
CA GLY A 545 -7.53 10.28 -7.19
C GLY A 545 -8.70 9.59 -6.46
N PRO A 546 -9.96 9.87 -6.83
CA PRO A 546 -11.14 9.58 -6.03
C PRO A 546 -11.52 8.10 -6.01
N ALA A 547 -12.18 7.65 -4.95
CA ALA A 547 -12.99 6.43 -4.99
C ALA A 547 -14.30 6.67 -5.76
N LYS A 548 -15.06 5.61 -6.09
CA LYS A 548 -16.36 5.75 -6.78
C LYS A 548 -17.32 6.60 -5.95
N THR A 549 -18.06 7.49 -6.60
CA THR A 549 -19.09 8.31 -5.95
C THR A 549 -20.33 7.48 -5.63
N PRO A 550 -20.79 7.41 -4.36
CA PRO A 550 -22.04 6.77 -4.01
C PRO A 550 -23.25 7.46 -4.63
N TYR A 551 -24.33 6.72 -4.87
CA TYR A 551 -25.59 7.32 -5.31
C TYR A 551 -26.10 8.33 -4.27
N GLY A 552 -26.44 9.55 -4.72
CA GLY A 552 -26.90 10.65 -3.88
C GLY A 552 -25.80 11.44 -3.16
N TYR A 553 -24.52 11.11 -3.35
CA TYR A 553 -23.38 11.82 -2.75
C TYR A 553 -22.69 12.74 -3.77
N ALA A 554 -22.11 13.85 -3.31
CA ALA A 554 -21.35 14.78 -4.16
C ALA A 554 -19.98 14.23 -4.60
N SER A 555 -19.40 13.31 -3.81
CA SER A 555 -18.08 12.72 -4.05
C SER A 555 -17.99 11.34 -3.40
N GLY A 556 -17.21 10.44 -4.00
CA GLY A 556 -16.62 9.30 -3.27
C GLY A 556 -15.50 9.77 -2.35
N SER A 557 -14.96 8.88 -1.51
CA SER A 557 -13.83 9.22 -0.63
C SER A 557 -12.65 9.74 -1.44
N PHE A 558 -12.10 10.90 -1.07
CA PHE A 558 -11.21 11.68 -1.96
C PHE A 558 -10.13 12.44 -1.18
N GLY A 559 -9.28 11.70 -0.45
CA GLY A 559 -8.11 12.25 0.24
C GLY A 559 -6.86 12.41 -0.65
N PRO A 560 -5.80 13.05 -0.13
CA PRO A 560 -4.59 13.36 -0.88
C PRO A 560 -3.68 12.14 -1.14
N THR A 561 -2.96 12.15 -2.27
CA THR A 561 -1.87 11.22 -2.60
C THR A 561 -0.50 11.83 -2.23
N THR A 562 0.56 11.02 -2.30
CA THR A 562 1.90 11.38 -1.81
C THR A 562 2.56 12.42 -2.72
N ALA A 563 2.86 13.59 -2.16
CA ALA A 563 3.38 14.75 -2.88
C ALA A 563 4.70 14.48 -3.63
N GLY A 564 5.62 13.77 -2.98
CA GLY A 564 6.98 13.49 -3.47
C GLY A 564 7.07 12.81 -4.83
N ARG A 565 6.00 12.16 -5.32
CA ARG A 565 6.00 11.49 -6.64
C ARG A 565 5.85 12.46 -7.82
N MET A 566 5.40 13.70 -7.56
CA MET A 566 5.25 14.75 -8.57
C MET A 566 6.32 15.85 -8.43
N ASP A 567 7.40 15.61 -7.68
CA ASP A 567 8.46 16.61 -7.44
C ASP A 567 9.24 16.96 -8.71
N SER A 568 9.44 16.01 -9.62
CA SER A 568 10.16 16.18 -10.89
C SER A 568 9.51 17.18 -11.86
N TYR A 569 8.20 17.41 -11.74
CA TYR A 569 7.45 18.29 -12.64
C TYR A 569 7.41 19.76 -12.19
N VAL A 570 7.69 20.04 -10.90
CA VAL A 570 7.33 21.33 -10.29
C VAL A 570 8.07 22.52 -10.91
N ASP A 571 9.40 22.44 -11.05
CA ASP A 571 10.19 23.57 -11.58
C ASP A 571 9.82 23.89 -13.04
N ALA A 572 9.57 22.86 -13.85
CA ALA A 572 9.16 22.99 -15.24
C ALA A 572 7.74 23.57 -15.37
N PHE A 573 6.81 23.13 -14.52
CA PHE A 573 5.43 23.62 -14.56
C PHE A 573 5.33 25.07 -14.05
N MET A 574 6.03 25.39 -12.95
CA MET A 574 6.09 26.76 -12.43
C MET A 574 6.77 27.72 -13.41
N ALA A 575 7.84 27.29 -14.09
CA ALA A 575 8.46 28.07 -15.18
C ALA A 575 7.52 28.31 -16.37
N ALA A 576 6.54 27.42 -16.60
CA ALA A 576 5.47 27.59 -17.59
C ALA A 576 4.22 28.32 -17.03
N GLY A 577 4.32 28.91 -15.84
CA GLY A 577 3.24 29.67 -15.18
C GLY A 577 2.12 28.82 -14.58
N GLY A 578 2.29 27.51 -14.48
CA GLY A 578 1.31 26.58 -13.90
C GLY A 578 1.78 25.97 -12.57
N SER A 579 0.87 25.32 -11.85
CA SER A 579 1.19 24.61 -10.60
C SER A 579 1.84 25.48 -9.51
N LEU A 580 1.61 26.80 -9.52
CA LEU A 580 2.20 27.76 -8.59
C LEU A 580 1.81 27.50 -7.13
N VAL A 581 0.64 26.89 -6.89
CA VAL A 581 0.26 26.32 -5.59
C VAL A 581 -0.12 24.85 -5.77
N THR A 582 0.43 23.99 -4.93
CA THR A 582 0.17 22.54 -4.93
C THR A 582 -0.42 22.11 -3.59
N LEU A 583 -1.36 21.16 -3.59
CA LEU A 583 -2.02 20.62 -2.39
C LEU A 583 -1.95 19.09 -2.41
N ALA A 584 -1.35 18.47 -1.40
CA ALA A 584 -1.13 17.01 -1.34
C ALA A 584 -0.86 16.56 0.10
N LYS A 585 -0.24 15.38 0.31
CA LYS A 585 0.26 14.97 1.65
C LYS A 585 1.69 14.45 1.63
N GLY A 586 2.34 14.55 2.80
CA GLY A 586 3.72 14.14 3.03
C GLY A 586 4.74 15.26 2.81
N ASN A 587 5.95 15.07 3.33
CA ASN A 587 7.12 15.87 3.00
C ASN A 587 7.53 15.72 1.52
N ARG A 588 8.22 16.72 0.97
CA ARG A 588 8.73 16.75 -0.41
C ARG A 588 10.27 16.84 -0.40
N SER A 589 10.88 16.80 -1.58
CA SER A 589 12.31 17.00 -1.78
C SER A 589 12.67 18.49 -1.87
N LYS A 590 13.94 18.81 -1.59
CA LYS A 590 14.48 20.18 -1.67
C LYS A 590 14.28 20.86 -3.02
N VAL A 591 14.18 20.10 -4.12
CA VAL A 591 13.88 20.63 -5.47
C VAL A 591 12.60 21.46 -5.47
N VAL A 592 11.58 21.04 -4.72
CA VAL A 592 10.30 21.77 -4.62
C VAL A 592 10.47 23.04 -3.79
N THR A 593 11.24 22.98 -2.69
CA THR A 593 11.55 24.15 -1.85
C THR A 593 12.33 25.22 -2.60
N ASP A 594 13.24 24.82 -3.49
CA ASP A 594 13.96 25.74 -4.37
C ASP A 594 13.08 26.27 -5.51
N ALA A 595 12.21 25.45 -6.10
CA ALA A 595 11.26 25.87 -7.13
C ALA A 595 10.22 26.88 -6.59
N CYS A 596 9.62 26.60 -5.43
CA CYS A 596 8.72 27.53 -4.73
C CYS A 596 9.39 28.88 -4.50
N LYS A 597 10.64 28.89 -4.03
CA LYS A 597 11.42 30.12 -3.83
C LYS A 597 11.72 30.86 -5.15
N LYS A 598 12.04 30.11 -6.22
CA LYS A 598 12.42 30.64 -7.54
C LYS A 598 11.25 31.30 -8.28
N HIS A 599 10.05 30.72 -8.18
CA HIS A 599 8.86 31.14 -8.93
C HIS A 599 7.76 31.81 -8.09
N GLY A 600 7.98 31.99 -6.78
CA GLY A 600 7.00 32.58 -5.87
C GLY A 600 5.88 31.63 -5.43
N GLY A 601 6.05 30.31 -5.62
CA GLY A 601 5.04 29.29 -5.39
C GLY A 601 4.98 28.70 -3.97
N PHE A 602 4.02 27.80 -3.74
CA PHE A 602 3.73 27.17 -2.43
C PHE A 602 3.40 25.68 -2.53
N TYR A 603 3.66 24.96 -1.43
CA TYR A 603 3.09 23.62 -1.20
C TYR A 603 2.29 23.59 0.10
N LEU A 604 1.04 23.13 -0.01
CA LEU A 604 0.07 22.97 1.05
C LEU A 604 -0.11 21.49 1.40
N GLY A 605 0.02 21.17 2.69
CA GLY A 605 -0.20 19.82 3.22
C GLY A 605 -1.63 19.64 3.71
N SER A 606 -2.41 18.82 3.02
CA SER A 606 -3.67 18.27 3.52
C SER A 606 -3.39 17.08 4.45
N ILE A 607 -4.31 16.82 5.40
CA ILE A 607 -4.23 15.60 6.23
C ILE A 607 -4.38 14.37 5.31
N GLY A 608 -3.43 13.45 5.38
CA GLY A 608 -3.48 12.17 4.68
C GLY A 608 -4.20 11.11 5.50
N GLY A 609 -5.16 10.41 4.90
CA GLY A 609 -5.97 9.40 5.59
C GLY A 609 -7.48 9.71 5.63
N PRO A 610 -7.94 10.89 6.11
CA PRO A 610 -9.36 11.12 6.39
C PRO A 610 -10.22 11.42 5.13
N ALA A 611 -10.26 10.48 4.20
CA ALA A 611 -10.82 10.67 2.86
C ALA A 611 -12.36 10.68 2.79
N ALA A 612 -13.04 9.96 3.69
CA ALA A 612 -14.49 9.87 3.73
C ALA A 612 -15.11 11.16 4.31
N ILE A 613 -14.54 11.69 5.40
CA ILE A 613 -14.99 12.96 5.98
C ILE A 613 -14.70 14.16 5.07
N LEU A 614 -13.56 14.18 4.36
CA LEU A 614 -13.32 15.21 3.33
C LEU A 614 -14.38 15.17 2.21
N ALA A 615 -14.78 13.98 1.77
CA ALA A 615 -15.82 13.81 0.75
C ALA A 615 -17.22 14.19 1.22
N GLN A 616 -17.55 13.95 2.49
CA GLN A 616 -18.85 14.34 3.07
C GLN A 616 -18.92 15.83 3.40
N ASN A 617 -17.91 16.36 4.10
CA ASN A 617 -17.97 17.68 4.70
C ASN A 617 -17.38 18.78 3.82
N CYS A 618 -16.31 18.50 3.06
CA CYS A 618 -15.60 19.55 2.32
C CYS A 618 -15.95 19.60 0.84
N ILE A 619 -15.99 18.46 0.14
CA ILE A 619 -16.18 18.42 -1.32
C ILE A 619 -17.66 18.52 -1.69
N LYS A 620 -18.02 19.47 -2.57
CA LYS A 620 -19.41 19.79 -2.94
C LYS A 620 -19.74 19.52 -4.41
N LYS A 621 -18.73 19.42 -5.27
CA LYS A 621 -18.88 19.09 -6.69
C LYS A 621 -17.64 18.33 -7.18
N VAL A 622 -17.83 17.38 -8.10
CA VAL A 622 -16.75 16.66 -8.79
C VAL A 622 -17.11 16.50 -10.26
N GLU A 623 -16.24 16.97 -11.15
CA GLU A 623 -16.40 16.88 -12.61
C GLU A 623 -15.09 16.39 -13.25
N VAL A 624 -15.16 15.56 -14.30
CA VAL A 624 -13.98 15.24 -15.11
C VAL A 624 -13.71 16.42 -16.05
N LEU A 625 -12.45 16.84 -16.13
CA LEU A 625 -12.00 17.99 -16.91
C LEU A 625 -11.16 17.58 -18.14
N GLU A 626 -10.26 16.60 -17.99
CA GLU A 626 -9.47 16.04 -19.10
C GLU A 626 -9.05 14.59 -18.81
N TYR A 627 -8.76 13.81 -19.86
CA TYR A 627 -8.34 12.39 -19.83
C TYR A 627 -9.28 11.41 -19.09
N PRO A 628 -10.59 11.34 -19.41
CA PRO A 628 -11.54 10.40 -18.78
C PRO A 628 -11.11 8.93 -18.89
N GLU A 629 -10.32 8.56 -19.90
CA GLU A 629 -9.80 7.22 -20.11
C GLU A 629 -8.85 6.73 -19.00
N LEU A 630 -8.29 7.65 -18.21
CA LEU A 630 -7.43 7.34 -17.06
C LEU A 630 -8.20 6.97 -15.78
N GLY A 631 -9.54 7.06 -15.79
CA GLY A 631 -10.37 6.76 -14.63
C GLY A 631 -10.00 7.62 -13.43
N MET A 632 -9.58 7.00 -12.33
CA MET A 632 -9.21 7.74 -11.10
C MET A 632 -7.91 8.58 -11.21
N GLU A 633 -7.16 8.46 -12.30
CA GLU A 633 -5.98 9.31 -12.61
C GLU A 633 -6.29 10.39 -13.67
N ALA A 634 -7.57 10.55 -14.07
CA ALA A 634 -8.02 11.67 -14.90
C ALA A 634 -7.76 13.03 -14.23
N ILE A 635 -7.85 14.11 -15.01
CA ILE A 635 -7.87 15.47 -14.45
C ILE A 635 -9.31 15.80 -14.08
N TRP A 636 -9.53 16.29 -12.85
CA TRP A 636 -10.84 16.66 -12.34
C TRP A 636 -10.89 18.15 -12.00
N LYS A 637 -12.10 18.71 -12.02
CA LYS A 637 -12.44 19.95 -11.31
C LYS A 637 -13.28 19.59 -10.09
N ILE A 638 -12.93 20.13 -8.92
CA ILE A 638 -13.74 19.97 -7.71
C ILE A 638 -13.98 21.33 -7.04
N ASP A 639 -15.16 21.50 -6.45
CA ASP A 639 -15.47 22.67 -5.62
C ASP A 639 -15.51 22.24 -4.15
N VAL A 640 -14.77 22.95 -3.30
CA VAL A 640 -14.60 22.61 -1.87
C VAL A 640 -15.01 23.75 -0.94
N VAL A 641 -15.39 23.40 0.29
CA VAL A 641 -15.72 24.33 1.38
C VAL A 641 -15.00 23.87 2.65
N ASP A 642 -14.42 24.82 3.39
CA ASP A 642 -13.65 24.60 4.62
C ASP A 642 -12.68 23.39 4.57
N PHE A 643 -11.97 23.23 3.45
CA PHE A 643 -11.03 22.13 3.24
C PHE A 643 -9.73 22.37 4.05
N PRO A 644 -9.31 21.46 4.95
CA PRO A 644 -8.19 21.68 5.84
C PRO A 644 -6.83 21.47 5.17
N ALA A 645 -5.93 22.44 5.33
CA ALA A 645 -4.54 22.36 4.87
C ALA A 645 -3.57 23.09 5.82
N PHE A 646 -2.26 22.89 5.63
CA PHE A 646 -1.18 23.60 6.29
C PHE A 646 -0.20 24.16 5.26
N VAL A 647 0.39 25.34 5.50
CA VAL A 647 1.53 25.81 4.70
C VAL A 647 2.75 24.95 5.01
N VAL A 648 3.19 24.14 4.05
CA VAL A 648 4.34 23.24 4.20
C VAL A 648 5.60 23.83 3.59
N VAL A 649 5.53 24.36 2.36
CA VAL A 649 6.63 25.13 1.74
C VAL A 649 6.11 26.50 1.33
N ASP A 650 6.90 27.54 1.61
CA ASP A 650 6.60 28.92 1.22
C ASP A 650 7.43 29.42 0.02
N ASN A 651 7.03 30.58 -0.50
CA ASN A 651 7.70 31.32 -1.56
C ASN A 651 9.08 31.92 -1.17
N LYS A 652 9.62 31.59 0.01
CA LYS A 652 10.87 32.15 0.56
C LYS A 652 11.96 31.09 0.70
N GLY A 653 11.60 29.81 0.55
CA GLY A 653 12.48 28.64 0.69
C GLY A 653 12.48 28.04 2.10
N ASN A 654 11.43 28.29 2.88
CA ASN A 654 11.18 27.58 4.12
C ASN A 654 10.39 26.29 3.83
N ASP A 655 10.69 25.23 4.58
CA ASP A 655 9.96 23.96 4.57
C ASP A 655 9.69 23.55 6.01
N PHE A 656 8.43 23.26 6.33
CA PHE A 656 7.96 22.69 7.60
C PHE A 656 8.86 21.57 8.10
N PHE A 657 9.26 20.67 7.19
CA PHE A 657 9.94 19.42 7.46
C PHE A 657 11.47 19.50 7.40
N LYS A 658 12.05 20.67 7.12
CA LYS A 658 13.50 20.89 6.93
C LYS A 658 14.36 20.33 8.07
N ALA A 659 13.85 20.35 9.31
CA ALA A 659 14.54 19.83 10.49
C ALA A 659 14.74 18.30 10.50
N TRP A 660 14.02 17.55 9.64
CA TRP A 660 14.00 16.09 9.61
C TRP A 660 14.37 15.49 8.25
N GLN A 661 14.80 16.32 7.29
CA GLN A 661 15.23 15.95 5.93
C GLN A 661 16.75 15.76 5.77
N ALA A 662 17.50 15.84 6.88
CA ALA A 662 18.96 15.71 6.92
C ALA A 662 19.41 14.27 7.23
#